data_AF-A0A5E3XHV0-F1
#
_entry.id   AF-A0A5E3XHV0-F1
#
_cell.length_a   1.000
_cell.length_b   1.000
_cell.length_c   1.000
_cell.angle_alpha   90.00
_cell.angle_beta   90.00
_cell.angle_gamma   90.00
#
_symmetry.space_group_name_H-M   'P 1'
#
loop_
_entity.id
_entity.type
_entity.pdbx_description
1 polymer ?
#
loop_
_entity_poly.entity_id
_entity_poly.type
_entity_poly.pdbx_seq_one_letter_code
_entity_poly.pdbx_strand_id
1 'polypeptide(L)'
;MSVSKSAPNASLNPRTTRYEFMGPPGALAVTVGVPFMTYALYFMCNERSGSCPPPVSTMILNLSEALPNPEFWSSLYDPTAFALYLGWYAFCVAAWVILPGDWIPGTQLRNGQYQRYKINAMSTGMLALGITAAWIARFGYQSFTFIYERWVGLTTAALAMSVFQGLLFYGLSFQGDKLLALGGNSGNPIYDFYIGRELNPTILGYDIKTFNELRPGMILWLLIDISMVCEQATRLGGFSNVTLSMYLVVFFHAHYIIDSLYNEPSILTMMDIVTDGFGFMLSVGDLLWVPFVYSLQARYLAFHPTELSWPAGVACVAVWATGYYIFRTSNNEKNDFRNGKNPKNLQFMQTERGTKLLTSGWWGVSRHPNYLGDLIMALSWSLPTGFDTPVTYFYVVYFAVLLVHRGLRDDEACEKKYGKDWEKYKQIVPYRIVPVPPLIGVAAALAAQSATPSHPPSPAIFQQFALAERVALITGANGGLGLETALAFLEAGARAVYCVDLLEQPSTTWTAVKQYVAAMGLSGRLEYVQGDVSEQQKIWDIADDIGNREGRLDVCVAGAGIVDKEGRASTLDYRAEDYDKVLDVDLKGVLYTAQAAGRQMRRFGTPGSIILVASIFGLMSMRDLNIMGYYSSKGAVIQMARALAVELAPQKIRVNSLAPGFIYTAITNTAIAGQKEKEEKIKNLSPMGRIAEPHEIRGPMVWLASDASSFSTGSNIEVSGGVTAC
;
A
#
# COMPACT_ATOMS: atom_id res chain seq x y z
N MET A 1 -15.22 35.95 12.42
CA MET A 1 -13.95 36.46 13.02
C MET A 1 -13.83 35.91 14.44
N SER A 2 -13.10 34.81 14.62
CA SER A 2 -12.71 34.31 15.94
C SER A 2 -11.19 34.27 15.97
N VAL A 3 -10.59 35.24 16.66
CA VAL A 3 -9.16 35.33 16.91
C VAL A 3 -8.78 34.10 17.76
N SER A 4 -8.05 33.15 17.16
CA SER A 4 -7.47 32.06 17.93
C SER A 4 -6.34 32.63 18.79
N LYS A 5 -6.34 32.26 20.07
CA LYS A 5 -5.30 32.61 21.02
C LYS A 5 -3.97 32.04 20.52
N SER A 6 -3.05 32.91 20.11
CA SER A 6 -1.66 32.56 19.82
C SER A 6 -1.00 32.02 21.08
N ALA A 7 -0.36 30.86 20.96
CA ALA A 7 0.48 30.27 22.00
C ALA A 7 1.63 31.23 22.38
N PRO A 8 2.14 31.17 23.64
CA PRO A 8 3.13 32.12 24.13
C PRO A 8 4.50 31.89 23.47
N ASN A 9 5.12 32.99 22.99
CA ASN A 9 6.51 33.17 22.54
C ASN A 9 7.40 31.91 22.51
N ALA A 10 7.23 31.06 21.51
CA ALA A 10 8.32 30.17 21.07
C ALA A 10 9.32 31.04 20.28
N SER A 11 10.59 31.07 20.69
CA SER A 11 11.63 31.76 19.92
C SER A 11 11.62 31.25 18.48
N LEU A 12 11.56 32.15 17.48
CA LEU A 12 11.51 31.77 16.06
C LEU A 12 12.71 30.89 15.64
N ASN A 13 13.86 31.09 16.28
CA ASN A 13 15.09 30.35 16.05
C ASN A 13 15.61 29.71 17.36
N PRO A 14 14.96 28.65 17.87
CA PRO A 14 15.42 28.00 19.10
C PRO A 14 16.78 27.33 18.88
N ARG A 15 17.50 27.06 19.97
CA ARG A 15 18.69 26.20 19.93
C ARG A 15 18.28 24.75 19.67
N THR A 16 19.05 24.06 18.84
CA THR A 16 18.83 22.64 18.56
C THR A 16 19.10 21.82 19.84
N THR A 17 18.15 20.96 20.22
CA THR A 17 18.20 20.16 21.46
C THR A 17 18.48 18.68 21.23
N ARG A 18 18.35 18.20 19.99
CA ARG A 18 18.62 16.81 19.59
C ARG A 18 19.36 16.80 18.26
N TYR A 19 20.31 15.89 18.14
CA TYR A 19 21.04 15.64 16.91
C TYR A 19 20.41 14.49 16.14
N GLU A 20 20.37 14.64 14.82
CA GLU A 20 20.19 13.55 13.85
C GLU A 20 21.56 13.10 13.31
N PHE A 21 21.60 12.05 12.47
CA PHE A 21 22.83 11.59 11.81
C PHE A 21 23.99 11.31 12.77
N MET A 22 23.71 10.75 13.96
CA MET A 22 24.70 10.48 15.01
C MET A 22 25.47 11.73 15.49
N GLY A 23 24.90 12.93 15.30
CA GLY A 23 25.50 14.19 15.72
C GLY A 23 26.76 14.58 14.95
N PRO A 24 27.62 15.43 15.52
CA PRO A 24 28.79 15.97 14.82
C PRO A 24 29.73 14.91 14.22
N PRO A 25 30.04 13.76 14.89
CA PRO A 25 30.87 12.73 14.28
C PRO A 25 30.24 12.09 13.04
N GLY A 26 28.94 11.81 13.06
CA GLY A 26 28.26 11.23 11.90
C GLY A 26 28.07 12.26 10.77
N ALA A 27 27.75 13.51 11.10
CA ALA A 27 27.73 14.60 10.12
C ALA A 27 29.10 14.77 9.42
N LEU A 28 30.20 14.70 10.17
CA LEU A 28 31.56 14.71 9.61
C LEU A 28 31.81 13.50 8.70
N ALA A 29 31.44 12.30 9.17
CA ALA A 29 31.60 11.06 8.43
C ALA A 29 30.86 11.09 7.09
N VAL A 30 29.64 11.63 7.04
CA VAL A 30 28.88 11.79 5.78
C VAL A 30 29.50 12.88 4.91
N THR A 31 29.90 14.01 5.49
CA THR A 31 30.54 15.13 4.78
C THR A 31 31.77 14.71 3.99
N VAL A 32 32.60 13.82 4.56
CA VAL A 32 33.81 13.28 3.91
C VAL A 32 33.50 12.02 3.10
N GLY A 33 32.62 11.17 3.61
CA GLY A 33 32.33 9.85 3.04
C GLY A 33 31.55 9.90 1.74
N VAL A 34 30.61 10.84 1.58
CA VAL A 34 29.81 10.96 0.35
C VAL A 34 30.68 11.32 -0.88
N PRO A 35 31.53 12.36 -0.83
CA PRO A 35 32.48 12.63 -1.90
C PRO A 35 33.38 11.42 -2.21
N PHE A 36 33.96 10.82 -1.17
CA PHE A 36 34.83 9.64 -1.32
C PHE A 36 34.11 8.48 -2.02
N MET A 37 32.90 8.15 -1.57
CA MET A 37 32.10 7.06 -2.12
C MET A 37 31.74 7.32 -3.60
N THR A 38 31.43 8.57 -3.96
CA THR A 38 31.12 8.94 -5.35
C THR A 38 32.30 8.62 -6.29
N TYR A 39 33.52 8.98 -5.90
CA TYR A 39 34.72 8.59 -6.66
C TYR A 39 35.00 7.10 -6.59
N ALA A 40 34.81 6.47 -5.43
CA ALA A 40 35.03 5.04 -5.25
C ALA A 40 34.15 4.24 -6.20
N LEU A 41 32.86 4.56 -6.33
CA LEU A 41 31.93 3.90 -7.25
C LEU A 41 32.39 3.99 -8.72
N TYR A 42 32.99 5.11 -9.12
CA TYR A 42 33.60 5.26 -10.45
C TYR A 42 34.89 4.44 -10.60
N PHE A 43 35.84 4.58 -9.67
CA PHE A 43 37.15 3.94 -9.79
C PHE A 43 37.10 2.42 -9.56
N MET A 44 36.13 1.94 -8.79
CA MET A 44 35.85 0.52 -8.63
C MET A 44 35.16 -0.09 -9.86
N CYS A 45 34.55 0.73 -10.72
CA CYS A 45 33.81 0.23 -11.88
C CYS A 45 34.06 1.10 -13.11
N ASN A 46 35.11 0.80 -13.87
CA ASN A 46 35.42 1.51 -15.10
C ASN A 46 36.05 0.57 -16.13
N GLU A 47 36.26 1.08 -17.34
CA GLU A 47 36.81 0.31 -18.46
C GLU A 47 38.19 -0.28 -18.19
N ARG A 48 38.99 0.35 -17.32
CA ARG A 48 40.37 -0.04 -17.04
C ARG A 48 40.49 -1.07 -15.93
N SER A 49 39.46 -1.24 -15.11
CA SER A 49 39.52 -2.10 -13.91
C SER A 49 39.36 -3.60 -14.20
N GLY A 50 39.00 -3.99 -15.43
CA GLY A 50 38.88 -5.39 -15.87
C GLY A 50 37.69 -6.17 -15.28
N SER A 51 37.29 -5.87 -14.04
CA SER A 51 36.03 -6.27 -13.43
C SER A 51 35.40 -5.12 -12.63
N CYS A 52 34.16 -5.31 -12.18
CA CYS A 52 33.38 -4.31 -11.46
C CYS A 52 32.69 -4.97 -10.24
N PRO A 53 33.20 -4.83 -9.00
CA PRO A 53 34.49 -4.26 -8.65
C PRO A 53 35.69 -5.18 -8.96
N PRO A 54 36.92 -4.66 -9.02
CA PRO A 54 38.14 -5.46 -9.00
C PRO A 54 38.28 -6.21 -7.66
N PRO A 55 39.06 -7.31 -7.61
CA PRO A 55 39.41 -7.98 -6.36
C PRO A 55 39.96 -6.99 -5.33
N VAL A 56 39.65 -7.22 -4.04
CA VAL A 56 40.03 -6.31 -2.94
C VAL A 56 41.54 -6.06 -2.89
N SER A 57 42.36 -7.07 -3.19
CA SER A 57 43.82 -6.93 -3.28
C SER A 57 44.24 -5.91 -4.34
N THR A 58 43.68 -5.99 -5.55
CA THR A 58 43.93 -5.03 -6.64
C THR A 58 43.43 -3.64 -6.29
N MET A 59 42.30 -3.55 -5.60
CA MET A 59 41.76 -2.27 -5.14
C MET A 59 42.68 -1.57 -4.13
N ILE A 60 43.19 -2.33 -3.14
CA ILE A 60 44.14 -1.81 -2.15
C ILE A 60 45.44 -1.36 -2.84
N LEU A 61 45.94 -2.15 -3.80
CA LEU A 61 47.14 -1.79 -4.57
C LEU A 61 46.93 -0.49 -5.36
N ASN A 62 45.84 -0.40 -6.14
CA ASN A 62 45.53 0.80 -6.92
C ASN A 62 45.39 2.05 -6.02
N LEU A 63 44.76 1.92 -4.85
CA LEU A 63 44.66 3.00 -3.87
C LEU A 63 46.03 3.39 -3.31
N SER A 64 46.86 2.41 -2.96
CA SER A 64 48.19 2.64 -2.41
C SER A 64 49.14 3.32 -3.40
N GLU A 65 48.94 3.10 -4.71
CA GLU A 65 49.70 3.76 -5.77
C GLU A 65 49.12 5.14 -6.12
N ALA A 66 47.79 5.29 -6.13
CA ALA A 66 47.12 6.53 -6.53
C ALA A 66 47.24 7.64 -5.47
N LEU A 67 47.03 7.33 -4.18
CA LEU A 67 47.01 8.33 -3.10
C LEU A 67 48.30 9.14 -2.96
N PRO A 68 49.51 8.56 -3.01
CA PRO A 68 50.76 9.32 -2.94
C PRO A 68 51.14 10.00 -4.27
N ASN A 69 50.50 9.65 -5.40
CA ASN A 69 50.85 10.19 -6.71
C ASN A 69 50.21 11.57 -6.95
N PRO A 70 50.98 12.66 -7.11
CA PRO A 70 50.42 13.99 -7.41
C PRO A 70 49.67 14.05 -8.75
N GLU A 71 50.06 13.23 -9.74
CA GLU A 71 49.41 13.20 -11.04
C GLU A 71 47.97 12.69 -10.93
N PHE A 72 47.71 11.72 -10.05
CA PHE A 72 46.35 11.24 -9.78
C PHE A 72 45.45 12.38 -9.31
N TRP A 73 45.89 13.17 -8.34
CA TRP A 73 45.12 14.31 -7.84
C TRP A 73 44.92 15.39 -8.90
N SER A 74 45.92 15.64 -9.73
CA SER A 74 45.80 16.57 -10.85
C SER A 74 44.80 16.08 -11.91
N SER A 75 44.67 14.76 -12.08
CA SER A 75 43.77 14.16 -13.07
C SER A 75 42.29 14.28 -12.71
N LEU A 76 41.97 14.59 -11.45
CA LEU A 76 40.58 14.85 -11.02
C LEU A 76 40.08 16.22 -11.52
N TYR A 77 41.00 17.15 -11.83
CA TYR A 77 40.64 18.47 -12.32
C TYR A 77 40.65 18.52 -13.86
N ASP A 78 39.49 18.87 -14.43
CA ASP A 78 39.35 19.15 -15.86
C ASP A 78 38.71 20.53 -16.06
N PRO A 79 39.45 21.54 -16.54
CA PRO A 79 38.92 22.90 -16.72
C PRO A 79 37.76 22.96 -17.71
N THR A 80 37.71 22.05 -18.68
CA THR A 80 36.61 21.98 -19.66
C THR A 80 35.35 21.45 -18.98
N ALA A 81 35.48 20.40 -18.17
CA ALA A 81 34.35 19.86 -17.41
C ALA A 81 33.77 20.89 -16.43
N PHE A 82 34.63 21.68 -15.76
CA PHE A 82 34.19 22.79 -14.91
C PHE A 82 33.41 23.84 -15.70
N ALA A 83 33.92 24.27 -16.86
CA ALA A 83 33.22 25.23 -17.71
C ALA A 83 31.86 24.70 -18.19
N LEU A 84 31.79 23.43 -18.58
CA LEU A 84 30.54 22.76 -18.99
C LEU A 84 29.54 22.69 -17.84
N TYR A 85 29.97 22.29 -16.65
CA TYR A 85 29.11 22.19 -15.47
C TYR A 85 28.58 23.56 -15.03
N LEU A 86 29.44 24.59 -14.99
CA LEU A 86 29.03 25.96 -14.68
C LEU A 86 28.08 26.52 -15.75
N GLY A 87 28.34 26.21 -17.02
CA GLY A 87 27.44 26.54 -18.13
C GLY A 87 26.06 25.87 -17.98
N TRP A 88 26.03 24.60 -17.56
CA TRP A 88 24.81 23.88 -17.24
C TRP A 88 24.04 24.52 -16.07
N TYR A 89 24.71 24.81 -14.97
CA TYR A 89 24.08 25.47 -13.81
C TYR A 89 23.52 26.84 -14.20
N ALA A 90 24.29 27.63 -14.96
CA ALA A 90 23.84 28.93 -15.48
C ALA A 90 22.65 28.79 -16.44
N PHE A 91 22.62 27.77 -17.29
CA PHE A 91 21.47 27.45 -18.13
C PHE A 91 20.23 27.17 -17.28
N CYS A 92 20.32 26.37 -16.22
CA CYS A 92 19.19 26.10 -15.32
C CYS A 92 18.67 27.38 -14.66
N VAL A 93 19.56 28.27 -14.22
CA VAL A 93 19.19 29.57 -13.64
C VAL A 93 18.49 30.43 -14.69
N ALA A 94 19.06 30.55 -15.89
CA ALA A 94 18.48 31.32 -16.98
C ALA A 94 17.09 30.78 -17.38
N ALA A 95 16.94 29.47 -17.49
CA ALA A 95 15.67 28.82 -17.78
C ALA A 95 14.64 29.07 -16.66
N TRP A 96 15.04 28.99 -15.39
CA TRP A 96 14.14 29.32 -14.27
C TRP A 96 13.64 30.76 -14.34
N VAL A 97 14.52 31.71 -14.66
CA VAL A 97 14.17 33.13 -14.80
C VAL A 97 13.25 33.36 -15.99
N ILE A 98 13.64 32.89 -17.19
CA ILE A 98 13.02 33.25 -18.47
C ILE A 98 11.70 32.48 -18.70
N LEU A 99 11.67 31.18 -18.38
CA LEU A 99 10.50 30.35 -18.71
C LEU A 99 9.31 30.71 -17.81
N PRO A 100 8.08 30.78 -18.35
CA PRO A 100 6.89 31.05 -17.56
C PRO A 100 6.64 29.91 -16.56
N GLY A 101 5.94 30.22 -15.47
CA GLY A 101 5.58 29.25 -14.45
C GLY A 101 4.62 29.83 -13.42
N ASP A 102 3.75 28.98 -12.88
CA ASP A 102 2.79 29.37 -11.86
C ASP A 102 3.48 29.64 -10.52
N TRP A 103 2.97 30.62 -9.77
CA TRP A 103 3.49 30.95 -8.45
C TRP A 103 2.62 30.37 -7.35
N ILE A 104 3.06 29.25 -6.77
CA ILE A 104 2.30 28.50 -5.76
C ILE A 104 2.85 28.82 -4.35
N PRO A 105 2.00 29.05 -3.34
CA PRO A 105 2.44 29.17 -1.96
C PRO A 105 2.87 27.80 -1.41
N GLY A 106 4.02 27.76 -0.71
CA GLY A 106 4.46 26.59 0.05
C GLY A 106 3.71 26.43 1.38
N THR A 107 4.25 25.61 2.29
CA THR A 107 3.68 25.46 3.63
C THR A 107 3.88 26.70 4.49
N GLN A 108 2.97 26.93 5.45
CA GLN A 108 3.12 28.01 6.41
C GLN A 108 4.38 27.82 7.26
N LEU A 109 5.25 28.83 7.24
CA LEU A 109 6.49 28.83 8.02
C LEU A 109 6.21 29.22 9.49
N ARG A 110 7.19 28.98 10.37
CA ARG A 110 7.07 29.27 11.81
C ARG A 110 6.87 30.74 12.15
N ASN A 111 7.24 31.65 11.25
CA ASN A 111 6.97 33.08 11.36
C ASN A 111 5.55 33.47 10.90
N GLY A 112 4.70 32.50 10.55
CA GLY A 112 3.33 32.71 10.08
C GLY A 112 3.21 33.09 8.59
N GLN A 113 4.34 33.33 7.90
CA GLN A 113 4.36 33.71 6.49
C GLN A 113 4.34 32.49 5.55
N TYR A 114 4.01 32.74 4.29
CA TYR A 114 4.07 31.76 3.20
C TYR A 114 5.09 32.22 2.16
N GLN A 115 6.03 31.35 1.83
CA GLN A 115 6.96 31.57 0.72
C GLN A 115 6.30 31.12 -0.60
N ARG A 116 6.49 31.89 -1.67
CA ARG A 116 5.94 31.56 -3.00
C ARG A 116 7.05 30.99 -3.88
N TYR A 117 6.71 29.96 -4.64
CA TYR A 117 7.63 29.22 -5.50
C TYR A 117 7.13 29.25 -6.93
N LYS A 118 8.03 29.52 -7.88
CA LYS A 118 7.74 29.47 -9.32
C LYS A 118 7.89 28.04 -9.82
N ILE A 119 6.82 27.49 -10.37
CA ILE A 119 6.72 26.10 -10.85
C ILE A 119 6.98 26.09 -12.35
N ASN A 120 8.20 25.72 -12.75
CA ASN A 120 8.61 25.64 -14.16
C ASN A 120 9.72 24.60 -14.41
N ALA A 121 9.88 23.62 -13.52
CA ALA A 121 10.88 22.56 -13.67
C ALA A 121 10.60 21.70 -14.90
N MET A 122 9.32 21.37 -15.17
CA MET A 122 8.93 20.64 -16.39
C MET A 122 9.32 21.38 -17.67
N SER A 123 9.01 22.68 -17.76
CA SER A 123 9.39 23.50 -18.93
C SER A 123 10.92 23.59 -19.08
N THR A 124 11.66 23.69 -17.97
CA THR A 124 13.12 23.68 -17.97
C THR A 124 13.67 22.36 -18.51
N GLY A 125 13.13 21.23 -18.05
CA GLY A 125 13.49 19.90 -18.53
C GLY A 125 13.17 19.69 -20.01
N MET A 126 11.98 20.10 -20.45
CA MET A 126 11.60 20.02 -21.87
C MET A 126 12.50 20.87 -22.77
N LEU A 127 12.89 22.08 -22.33
CA LEU A 127 13.84 22.90 -23.07
C LEU A 127 15.21 22.23 -23.19
N ALA A 128 15.73 21.69 -22.07
CA ALA A 128 17.00 20.98 -22.06
C ALA A 128 16.97 19.76 -22.99
N LEU A 129 15.92 18.94 -22.91
CA LEU A 129 15.74 17.77 -23.77
C LEU A 129 15.60 18.14 -25.24
N GLY A 130 14.85 19.21 -25.55
CA GLY A 130 14.69 19.72 -26.92
C GLY A 130 16.01 20.19 -27.52
N ILE A 131 16.84 20.90 -26.74
CA ILE A 131 18.17 21.34 -27.17
C ILE A 131 19.08 20.12 -27.40
N THR A 132 19.10 19.17 -26.47
CA THR A 132 19.90 17.93 -26.59
C THR A 132 19.49 17.10 -27.81
N ALA A 133 18.19 16.90 -28.02
CA ALA A 133 17.69 16.16 -29.17
C ALA A 133 18.01 16.86 -30.49
N ALA A 134 17.86 18.19 -30.57
CA ALA A 134 18.23 18.98 -31.74
C ALA A 134 19.74 18.91 -32.03
N TRP A 135 20.56 18.94 -30.98
CA TRP A 135 22.02 18.82 -31.08
C TRP A 135 22.42 17.46 -31.66
N ILE A 136 21.90 16.36 -31.09
CA ILE A 136 22.16 14.99 -31.55
C ILE A 136 21.68 14.80 -32.99
N ALA A 137 20.49 15.30 -33.33
CA ALA A 137 19.95 15.21 -34.68
C ALA A 137 20.82 15.96 -35.71
N ARG A 138 21.44 17.09 -35.31
CA ARG A 138 22.23 17.94 -36.20
C ARG A 138 23.69 17.51 -36.34
N PHE A 139 24.29 17.01 -35.26
CA PHE A 139 25.73 16.73 -35.16
C PHE A 139 26.07 15.25 -34.95
N GLY A 140 25.06 14.38 -34.85
CA GLY A 140 25.23 12.96 -34.59
C GLY A 140 25.37 12.65 -33.10
N TYR A 141 25.14 11.39 -32.72
CA TYR A 141 25.16 10.95 -31.32
C TYR A 141 26.57 10.97 -30.72
N GLN A 142 27.61 10.82 -31.54
CA GLN A 142 29.01 10.96 -31.11
C GLN A 142 29.31 12.35 -30.56
N SER A 143 28.53 13.38 -30.92
CA SER A 143 28.73 14.74 -30.41
C SER A 143 28.28 14.93 -28.96
N PHE A 144 27.55 13.96 -28.39
CA PHE A 144 26.97 14.02 -27.04
C PHE A 144 27.55 12.96 -26.08
N THR A 145 28.74 12.44 -26.37
CA THR A 145 29.50 11.51 -25.50
C THR A 145 30.35 12.23 -24.45
N PHE A 146 30.50 13.55 -24.54
CA PHE A 146 31.42 14.33 -23.71
C PHE A 146 31.18 14.21 -22.20
N ILE A 147 29.94 13.92 -21.77
CA ILE A 147 29.62 13.71 -20.35
C ILE A 147 30.22 12.40 -19.87
N TYR A 148 30.11 11.34 -20.67
CA TYR A 148 30.76 10.05 -20.41
C TYR A 148 32.29 10.22 -20.33
N GLU A 149 32.87 10.88 -21.33
CA GLU A 149 34.33 11.06 -21.46
C GLU A 149 34.92 11.88 -20.30
N ARG A 150 34.18 12.87 -19.78
CA ARG A 150 34.63 13.80 -18.75
C ARG A 150 33.99 13.55 -17.39
N TRP A 151 33.55 12.32 -17.14
CA TRP A 151 32.81 11.95 -15.92
C TRP A 151 33.49 12.43 -14.63
N VAL A 152 34.78 12.14 -14.46
CA VAL A 152 35.53 12.50 -13.24
C VAL A 152 35.58 14.02 -13.07
N GLY A 153 35.93 14.75 -14.13
CA GLY A 153 35.98 16.21 -14.09
C GLY A 153 34.63 16.85 -13.77
N LEU A 154 33.53 16.32 -14.32
CA LEU A 154 32.17 16.79 -14.03
C LEU A 154 31.75 16.45 -12.58
N THR A 155 32.13 15.27 -12.08
CA THR A 155 31.94 14.87 -10.68
C THR A 155 32.68 15.84 -9.75
N THR A 156 33.91 16.22 -10.08
CA THR A 156 34.70 17.19 -9.32
C THR A 156 34.12 18.60 -9.38
N ALA A 157 33.62 19.03 -10.55
CA ALA A 157 32.95 20.32 -10.70
C ALA A 157 31.65 20.40 -9.87
N ALA A 158 30.85 19.34 -9.90
CA ALA A 158 29.64 19.22 -9.09
C ALA A 158 29.96 19.27 -7.59
N LEU A 159 30.96 18.51 -7.13
CA LEU A 159 31.41 18.55 -5.73
C LEU A 159 31.88 19.95 -5.33
N ALA A 160 32.67 20.62 -6.16
CA ALA A 160 33.14 21.97 -5.90
C ALA A 160 31.98 22.96 -5.77
N MET A 161 30.96 22.84 -6.63
CA MET A 161 29.73 23.63 -6.53
C MET A 161 28.97 23.33 -5.23
N SER A 162 28.86 22.05 -4.85
CA SER A 162 28.18 21.66 -3.61
C SER A 162 28.85 22.23 -2.37
N VAL A 163 30.18 22.14 -2.29
CA VAL A 163 31.00 22.73 -1.20
C VAL A 163 30.85 24.25 -1.20
N PHE A 164 30.96 24.90 -2.37
CA PHE A 164 30.82 26.34 -2.49
C PHE A 164 29.45 26.82 -1.96
N GLN A 165 28.36 26.19 -2.39
CA GLN A 165 27.03 26.53 -1.90
C GLN A 165 26.87 26.28 -0.41
N GLY A 166 27.35 25.14 0.09
CA GLY A 166 27.33 24.83 1.52
C GLY A 166 28.04 25.88 2.36
N LEU A 167 29.23 26.31 1.94
CA LEU A 167 30.01 27.35 2.62
C LEU A 167 29.35 28.73 2.51
N LEU A 168 28.85 29.09 1.32
CA LEU A 168 28.19 30.36 1.06
C LEU A 168 26.96 30.53 1.96
N PHE A 169 26.04 29.57 1.95
CA PHE A 169 24.80 29.68 2.73
C PHE A 169 25.01 29.45 4.23
N TYR A 170 26.04 28.69 4.62
CA TYR A 170 26.49 28.67 6.02
C TYR A 170 26.95 30.06 6.47
N GLY A 171 27.80 30.73 5.69
CA GLY A 171 28.27 32.10 6.00
C GLY A 171 27.16 33.15 6.00
N LEU A 172 26.31 33.14 4.97
CA LEU A 172 25.17 34.07 4.86
C LEU A 172 24.13 33.88 5.97
N SER A 173 24.02 32.68 6.54
CA SER A 173 23.07 32.40 7.63
C SER A 173 23.32 33.22 8.90
N PHE A 174 24.51 33.79 9.07
CA PHE A 174 24.86 34.65 10.21
C PHE A 174 24.49 36.13 9.99
N GLN A 175 23.99 36.49 8.79
CA GLN A 175 23.66 37.86 8.43
C GLN A 175 22.15 38.10 8.50
N GLY A 176 21.74 39.10 9.28
CA GLY A 176 20.35 39.55 9.39
C GLY A 176 19.43 38.56 10.12
N ASP A 177 18.14 38.89 10.15
CA ASP A 177 17.12 38.11 10.84
C ASP A 177 16.58 36.98 9.95
N LYS A 178 17.41 35.95 9.75
CA LYS A 178 17.06 34.75 8.97
C LYS A 178 16.22 33.75 9.78
N LEU A 179 15.31 33.05 9.11
CA LEU A 179 14.61 31.90 9.71
C LEU A 179 15.53 30.67 9.61
N LEU A 180 15.97 30.15 10.75
CA LEU A 180 16.92 29.03 10.81
C LEU A 180 16.19 27.70 10.93
N ALA A 181 16.68 26.63 10.30
CA ALA A 181 16.16 25.29 10.47
C ALA A 181 16.25 24.83 11.94
N LEU A 182 15.29 24.02 12.40
CA LEU A 182 15.25 23.56 13.80
C LEU A 182 16.46 22.68 14.16
N GLY A 183 16.93 21.88 13.19
CA GLY A 183 18.16 21.10 13.32
C GLY A 183 19.44 21.89 13.10
N GLY A 184 19.36 23.10 12.51
CA GLY A 184 20.49 23.88 12.03
C GLY A 184 21.00 24.97 12.97
N ASN A 185 20.68 24.92 14.26
CA ASN A 185 21.13 25.93 15.22
C ASN A 185 21.72 25.28 16.48
N SER A 186 22.60 24.30 16.27
CA SER A 186 23.21 23.51 17.35
C SER A 186 24.37 24.22 18.03
N GLY A 187 25.04 25.16 17.33
CA GLY A 187 26.26 25.79 17.80
C GLY A 187 27.52 24.95 17.56
N ASN A 188 27.40 23.76 16.97
CA ASN A 188 28.52 23.01 16.45
C ASN A 188 28.70 23.33 14.95
N PRO A 189 29.84 23.92 14.54
CA PRO A 189 30.02 24.38 13.16
C PRO A 189 30.06 23.24 12.14
N ILE A 190 30.54 22.05 12.50
CA ILE A 190 30.57 20.89 11.62
C ILE A 190 29.14 20.41 11.33
N TYR A 191 28.33 20.29 12.38
CA TYR A 191 26.95 19.85 12.26
C TYR A 191 26.08 20.88 11.54
N ASP A 192 26.20 22.15 11.89
CA ASP A 192 25.42 23.25 11.30
C ASP A 192 25.77 23.49 9.82
N PHE A 193 27.03 23.26 9.42
CA PHE A 193 27.44 23.26 8.00
C PHE A 193 26.82 22.09 7.23
N TYR A 194 26.83 20.89 7.82
CA TYR A 194 26.28 19.69 7.22
C TYR A 194 24.77 19.80 7.00
N ILE A 195 24.00 20.06 8.06
CA ILE A 195 22.54 20.08 8.01
C ILE A 195 21.99 21.38 7.40
N GLY A 196 22.74 22.48 7.49
CA GLY A 196 22.32 23.79 7.02
C GLY A 196 21.64 24.62 8.10
N ARG A 197 22.04 25.89 8.20
CA ARG A 197 21.51 26.82 9.21
C ARG A 197 20.24 27.51 8.74
N GLU A 198 20.27 28.15 7.58
CA GLU A 198 19.11 28.86 7.01
C GLU A 198 18.08 27.86 6.46
N LEU A 199 16.80 28.06 6.78
CA LEU A 199 15.74 27.11 6.40
C LEU A 199 15.51 27.10 4.87
N ASN A 200 15.32 28.26 4.26
CA ASN A 200 15.00 28.41 2.82
C ASN A 200 15.78 29.59 2.22
N PRO A 201 17.08 29.42 1.92
CA PRO A 201 17.90 30.50 1.38
C PRO A 201 17.41 30.90 0.00
N THR A 202 17.18 32.19 -0.20
CA THR A 202 16.71 32.75 -1.47
C THR A 202 17.76 33.67 -2.07
N ILE A 203 18.14 33.44 -3.32
CA ILE A 203 19.05 34.28 -4.09
C ILE A 203 18.41 34.61 -5.44
N LEU A 204 18.52 35.87 -5.90
CA LEU A 204 17.91 36.33 -7.16
C LEU A 204 16.41 35.99 -7.31
N GLY A 205 15.69 35.87 -6.19
CA GLY A 205 14.25 35.59 -6.16
C GLY A 205 13.85 34.11 -6.25
N TYR A 206 14.79 33.17 -6.36
CA TYR A 206 14.51 31.73 -6.24
C TYR A 206 15.07 31.15 -4.95
N ASP A 207 14.35 30.17 -4.41
CA ASP A 207 14.78 29.37 -3.28
C ASP A 207 15.76 28.28 -3.76
N ILE A 208 16.93 28.21 -3.15
CA ILE A 208 18.01 27.34 -3.61
C ILE A 208 17.68 25.85 -3.47
N LYS A 209 16.90 25.48 -2.45
CA LYS A 209 16.53 24.09 -2.15
C LYS A 209 15.65 23.54 -3.25
N THR A 210 14.50 24.17 -3.46
CA THR A 210 13.55 23.79 -4.52
C THR A 210 14.17 23.89 -5.92
N PHE A 211 15.10 24.83 -6.13
CA PHE A 211 15.83 24.93 -7.38
C PHE A 211 16.75 23.73 -7.61
N ASN A 212 17.65 23.43 -6.66
CA ASN A 212 18.64 22.35 -6.80
C ASN A 212 18.00 20.97 -6.84
N GLU A 213 16.97 20.72 -6.03
CA GLU A 213 16.25 19.44 -5.91
C GLU A 213 15.80 18.90 -7.28
N LEU A 214 15.29 19.76 -8.17
CA LEU A 214 14.66 19.33 -9.42
C LEU A 214 15.38 19.76 -10.70
N ARG A 215 16.16 20.85 -10.70
CA ARG A 215 16.70 21.40 -11.96
C ARG A 215 18.12 20.89 -12.24
N PRO A 216 19.18 21.43 -11.61
CA PRO A 216 20.55 21.09 -11.97
C PRO A 216 20.92 19.65 -11.63
N GLY A 217 20.25 19.00 -10.66
CA GLY A 217 20.46 17.60 -10.28
C GLY A 217 19.66 16.61 -11.14
N MET A 218 18.33 16.62 -10.99
CA MET A 218 17.44 15.65 -11.64
C MET A 218 17.42 15.75 -13.18
N ILE A 219 17.49 16.96 -13.76
CA ILE A 219 17.54 17.08 -15.23
C ILE A 219 18.91 16.63 -15.75
N LEU A 220 19.99 16.93 -15.01
CA LEU A 220 21.34 16.48 -15.39
C LEU A 220 21.45 14.96 -15.36
N TRP A 221 20.82 14.29 -14.40
CA TRP A 221 20.73 12.83 -14.38
C TRP A 221 20.21 12.28 -15.72
N LEU A 222 19.12 12.85 -16.24
CA LEU A 222 18.58 12.42 -17.53
C LEU A 222 19.53 12.73 -18.71
N LEU A 223 20.23 13.87 -18.68
CA LEU A 223 21.22 14.20 -19.71
C LEU A 223 22.43 13.27 -19.66
N ILE A 224 22.85 12.85 -18.46
CA ILE A 224 23.89 11.83 -18.27
C ILE A 224 23.44 10.54 -18.93
N ASP A 225 22.24 10.04 -18.62
CA ASP A 225 21.70 8.82 -19.20
C ASP A 225 21.63 8.87 -20.74
N ILE A 226 21.20 10.00 -21.32
CA ILE A 226 21.22 10.21 -22.79
C ILE A 226 22.66 10.13 -23.34
N SER A 227 23.64 10.71 -22.63
CA SER A 227 25.04 10.60 -23.01
C SER A 227 25.54 9.15 -22.95
N MET A 228 25.11 8.36 -21.97
CA MET A 228 25.43 6.93 -21.88
C MET A 228 24.86 6.14 -23.07
N VAL A 229 23.64 6.45 -23.51
CA VAL A 229 23.05 5.86 -24.73
C VAL A 229 23.87 6.22 -25.96
N CYS A 230 24.27 7.49 -26.09
CA CYS A 230 25.09 7.98 -27.20
C CYS A 230 26.47 7.29 -27.22
N GLU A 231 27.07 7.08 -26.05
CA GLU A 231 28.33 6.35 -25.90
C GLU A 231 28.17 4.89 -26.33
N GLN A 232 27.13 4.20 -25.87
CA GLN A 232 26.88 2.81 -26.26
C GLN A 232 26.60 2.70 -27.76
N ALA A 233 25.83 3.63 -28.34
CA ALA A 233 25.60 3.71 -29.78
C ALA A 233 26.90 3.94 -30.56
N THR A 234 27.83 4.72 -30.01
CA THR A 234 29.16 4.95 -30.60
C THR A 234 29.99 3.69 -30.61
N ARG A 235 29.99 2.92 -29.52
CA ARG A 235 30.70 1.64 -29.42
C ARG A 235 30.10 0.54 -30.29
N LEU A 236 28.78 0.50 -30.40
CA LEU A 236 28.05 -0.56 -31.09
C LEU A 236 27.69 -0.22 -32.54
N GLY A 237 28.07 0.95 -33.04
CA GLY A 237 27.88 1.33 -34.44
C GLY A 237 26.46 1.79 -34.81
N GLY A 238 25.69 2.32 -33.86
CA GLY A 238 24.41 2.99 -34.11
C GLY A 238 23.36 2.77 -33.02
N PHE A 239 22.33 3.63 -33.00
CA PHE A 239 21.20 3.51 -32.05
C PHE A 239 20.41 2.21 -32.18
N SER A 240 20.38 1.58 -33.37
CA SER A 240 19.72 0.28 -33.57
C SER A 240 20.39 -0.87 -32.82
N ASN A 241 21.67 -0.68 -32.43
CA ASN A 241 22.48 -1.72 -31.79
C ASN A 241 22.61 -1.48 -30.27
N VAL A 242 22.04 -0.38 -29.75
CA VAL A 242 21.94 -0.12 -28.30
C VAL A 242 21.10 -1.20 -27.65
N THR A 243 21.56 -1.71 -26.50
CA THR A 243 20.98 -2.89 -25.88
C THR A 243 19.59 -2.61 -25.32
N LEU A 244 18.73 -3.64 -25.28
CA LEU A 244 17.42 -3.53 -24.64
C LEU A 244 17.56 -3.09 -23.18
N SER A 245 18.59 -3.56 -22.48
CA SER A 245 18.90 -3.16 -21.10
C SER A 245 19.09 -1.65 -20.96
N MET A 246 19.86 -1.04 -21.84
CA MET A 246 20.14 0.40 -21.80
C MET A 246 18.84 1.19 -21.97
N TYR A 247 18.03 0.83 -22.98
CA TYR A 247 16.75 1.50 -23.21
C TYR A 247 15.78 1.35 -22.04
N LEU A 248 15.74 0.19 -21.38
CA LEU A 248 14.91 -0.01 -20.19
C LEU A 248 15.35 0.87 -19.02
N VAL A 249 16.65 0.92 -18.70
CA VAL A 249 17.18 1.78 -17.62
C VAL A 249 16.84 3.23 -17.88
N VAL A 250 17.15 3.74 -19.08
CA VAL A 250 16.90 5.14 -19.45
C VAL A 250 15.41 5.44 -19.44
N PHE A 251 14.56 4.51 -19.89
CA PHE A 251 13.10 4.67 -19.81
C PHE A 251 12.63 4.77 -18.35
N PHE A 252 13.08 3.88 -17.47
CA PHE A 252 12.68 3.90 -16.06
C PHE A 252 13.13 5.18 -15.34
N HIS A 253 14.37 5.62 -15.58
CA HIS A 253 14.91 6.86 -15.03
C HIS A 253 14.19 8.09 -15.60
N ALA A 254 14.06 8.18 -16.94
CA ALA A 254 13.39 9.30 -17.60
C ALA A 254 11.95 9.44 -17.14
N HIS A 255 11.22 8.33 -17.02
CA HIS A 255 9.87 8.34 -16.47
C HIS A 255 9.83 8.90 -15.05
N TYR A 256 10.69 8.43 -14.15
CA TYR A 256 10.74 8.90 -12.75
C TYR A 256 11.06 10.40 -12.66
N ILE A 257 12.03 10.87 -13.46
CA ILE A 257 12.43 12.28 -13.52
C ILE A 257 11.29 13.14 -14.07
N ILE A 258 10.70 12.76 -15.21
CA ILE A 258 9.59 13.51 -15.82
C ILE A 258 8.38 13.56 -14.88
N ASP A 259 8.05 12.44 -14.23
CA ASP A 259 6.99 12.36 -13.22
C ASP A 259 7.28 13.32 -12.05
N SER A 260 8.53 13.43 -11.61
CA SER A 260 8.95 14.37 -10.56
C SER A 260 8.84 15.84 -11.00
N LEU A 261 9.29 16.16 -12.23
CA LEU A 261 9.18 17.52 -12.81
C LEU A 261 7.73 17.94 -13.02
N TYR A 262 6.86 17.02 -13.46
CA TYR A 262 5.44 17.27 -13.64
C TYR A 262 4.73 17.50 -12.29
N ASN A 263 5.11 16.74 -11.26
CA ASN A 263 4.57 16.86 -9.91
C ASN A 263 5.39 17.81 -9.02
N GLU A 264 6.09 18.80 -9.58
CA GLU A 264 6.91 19.78 -8.85
C GLU A 264 6.21 20.35 -7.59
N PRO A 265 4.91 20.74 -7.60
CA PRO A 265 4.27 21.27 -6.40
C PRO A 265 4.27 20.33 -5.18
N SER A 266 4.42 19.02 -5.40
CA SER A 266 4.43 18.02 -4.32
C SER A 266 5.66 18.12 -3.42
N ILE A 267 6.81 18.62 -3.93
CA ILE A 267 8.05 18.75 -3.16
C ILE A 267 7.93 19.79 -2.05
N LEU A 268 7.03 20.77 -2.20
CA LEU A 268 6.84 21.87 -1.24
C LEU A 268 6.32 21.40 0.14
N THR A 269 5.93 20.13 0.25
CA THR A 269 5.47 19.50 1.49
C THR A 269 6.46 18.48 2.06
N MET A 270 7.60 18.27 1.39
CA MET A 270 8.63 17.32 1.81
C MET A 270 9.48 17.91 2.93
N MET A 271 9.99 17.01 3.79
CA MET A 271 10.86 17.33 4.92
C MET A 271 12.06 18.19 4.51
N ASP A 272 12.66 17.85 3.37
CA ASP A 272 13.81 18.56 2.80
C ASP A 272 13.50 20.05 2.61
N ILE A 273 12.28 20.43 2.22
CA ILE A 273 11.85 21.83 2.05
C ILE A 273 11.35 22.46 3.37
N VAL A 274 10.55 21.74 4.16
CA VAL A 274 9.78 22.36 5.26
C VAL A 274 10.50 22.36 6.61
N THR A 275 11.45 21.45 6.85
CA THR A 275 12.16 21.33 8.14
C THR A 275 13.66 21.46 8.05
N ASP A 276 14.27 20.87 7.01
CA ASP A 276 15.72 20.74 6.93
C ASP A 276 16.35 22.05 6.41
N GLY A 277 17.55 22.39 6.88
CA GLY A 277 18.24 23.58 6.40
C GLY A 277 18.93 23.31 5.07
N PHE A 278 19.34 24.36 4.37
CA PHE A 278 20.21 24.18 3.20
C PHE A 278 21.67 24.18 3.62
N GLY A 279 22.22 22.97 3.81
CA GLY A 279 23.61 22.73 4.15
C GLY A 279 24.33 21.90 3.09
N PHE A 280 25.53 21.45 3.44
CA PHE A 280 26.31 20.57 2.56
C PHE A 280 25.55 19.29 2.21
N MET A 281 24.76 18.72 3.13
CA MET A 281 23.98 17.50 2.91
C MET A 281 23.05 17.61 1.71
N LEU A 282 22.17 18.62 1.67
CA LEU A 282 21.24 18.80 0.54
C LEU A 282 22.01 19.22 -0.71
N SER A 283 22.98 20.13 -0.57
CA SER A 283 23.78 20.61 -1.69
C SER A 283 24.56 19.51 -2.41
N VAL A 284 25.18 18.57 -1.68
CA VAL A 284 25.90 17.43 -2.25
C VAL A 284 24.95 16.33 -2.71
N GLY A 285 23.82 16.15 -2.01
CA GLY A 285 22.75 15.24 -2.42
C GLY A 285 22.23 15.58 -3.82
N ASP A 286 21.79 16.83 -3.99
CA ASP A 286 21.13 17.30 -5.21
C ASP A 286 22.10 17.39 -6.39
N LEU A 287 23.27 17.99 -6.19
CA LEU A 287 24.14 18.40 -7.29
C LEU A 287 25.16 17.34 -7.71
N LEU A 288 25.54 16.44 -6.79
CA LEU A 288 26.56 15.41 -7.00
C LEU A 288 25.95 14.01 -6.91
N TRP A 289 25.31 13.69 -5.79
CA TRP A 289 24.89 12.31 -5.53
C TRP A 289 23.81 11.83 -6.50
N VAL A 290 22.72 12.59 -6.64
CA VAL A 290 21.62 12.26 -7.57
C VAL A 290 22.13 12.03 -9.00
N PRO A 291 22.76 13.00 -9.69
CA PRO A 291 23.14 12.81 -11.10
C PRO A 291 24.20 11.73 -11.32
N PHE A 292 25.20 11.56 -10.45
CA PHE A 292 26.35 10.69 -10.72
C PHE A 292 26.25 9.31 -10.06
N VAL A 293 25.42 9.13 -9.02
CA VAL A 293 25.19 7.82 -8.41
C VAL A 293 23.93 7.16 -8.98
N TYR A 294 22.89 7.92 -9.33
CA TYR A 294 21.66 7.31 -9.84
C TYR A 294 21.78 6.89 -11.31
N SER A 295 22.82 7.35 -12.02
CA SER A 295 23.14 6.99 -13.41
C SER A 295 24.13 5.82 -13.52
N LEU A 296 24.49 5.16 -12.41
CA LEU A 296 25.48 4.08 -12.41
C LEU A 296 25.11 2.92 -13.34
N GLN A 297 23.82 2.60 -13.44
CA GLN A 297 23.29 1.53 -14.28
C GLN A 297 23.49 1.86 -15.77
N ALA A 298 23.11 3.07 -16.18
CA ALA A 298 23.31 3.53 -17.55
C ALA A 298 24.81 3.61 -17.87
N ARG A 299 25.62 4.13 -16.95
CA ARG A 299 27.08 4.19 -17.14
C ARG A 299 27.72 2.82 -17.28
N TYR A 300 27.35 1.87 -16.42
CA TYR A 300 27.84 0.49 -16.51
C TYR A 300 27.51 -0.12 -17.86
N LEU A 301 26.25 0.02 -18.32
CA LEU A 301 25.82 -0.51 -19.61
C LEU A 301 26.51 0.16 -20.81
N ALA A 302 26.96 1.41 -20.67
CA ALA A 302 27.65 2.12 -21.75
C ALA A 302 28.96 1.41 -22.16
N PHE A 303 29.74 0.90 -21.20
CA PHE A 303 30.98 0.18 -21.49
C PHE A 303 30.90 -1.34 -21.30
N HIS A 304 29.84 -1.85 -20.66
CA HIS A 304 29.55 -3.27 -20.52
C HIS A 304 28.14 -3.57 -21.08
N PRO A 305 27.98 -3.68 -22.41
CA PRO A 305 26.68 -3.90 -23.02
C PRO A 305 26.11 -5.27 -22.65
N THR A 306 25.14 -5.28 -21.74
CA THR A 306 24.33 -6.45 -21.42
C THR A 306 23.07 -6.43 -22.27
N GLU A 307 22.76 -7.54 -22.94
CA GLU A 307 21.53 -7.71 -23.73
C GLU A 307 20.57 -8.65 -22.99
N LEU A 308 19.33 -8.20 -22.78
CA LEU A 308 18.29 -9.02 -22.17
C LEU A 308 17.47 -9.75 -23.22
N SER A 309 17.01 -10.94 -22.87
CA SER A 309 15.92 -11.57 -23.61
C SER A 309 14.61 -10.79 -23.41
N TRP A 310 13.72 -10.84 -24.40
CA TRP A 310 12.39 -10.23 -24.31
C TRP A 310 11.61 -10.63 -23.04
N PRO A 311 11.57 -11.92 -22.62
CA PRO A 311 10.92 -12.30 -21.36
C PRO A 311 11.52 -11.62 -20.13
N ALA A 312 12.86 -11.49 -20.08
CA ALA A 312 13.52 -10.80 -18.97
C ALA A 312 13.23 -9.29 -18.99
N GLY A 313 13.19 -8.68 -20.18
CA GLY A 313 12.76 -7.28 -20.36
C GLY A 313 11.33 -7.05 -19.88
N VAL A 314 10.38 -7.92 -20.27
CA VAL A 314 8.98 -7.88 -19.81
C VAL A 314 8.90 -8.04 -18.28
N ALA A 315 9.70 -8.93 -17.69
CA ALA A 315 9.76 -9.09 -16.24
C ALA A 315 10.26 -7.81 -15.55
N CYS A 316 11.30 -7.15 -16.09
CA CYS A 316 11.79 -5.88 -15.55
C CYS A 316 10.72 -4.79 -15.59
N VAL A 317 9.99 -4.67 -16.71
CA VAL A 317 8.87 -3.73 -16.86
C VAL A 317 7.74 -4.06 -15.87
N ALA A 318 7.43 -5.34 -15.65
CA ALA A 318 6.42 -5.74 -14.68
C ALA A 318 6.79 -5.36 -13.24
N VAL A 319 8.06 -5.53 -12.85
CA VAL A 319 8.58 -5.08 -11.55
C VAL A 319 8.46 -3.57 -11.42
N TRP A 320 8.96 -2.83 -12.43
CA TRP A 320 8.85 -1.37 -12.48
C TRP A 320 7.40 -0.88 -12.37
N ALA A 321 6.49 -1.43 -13.19
CA ALA A 321 5.08 -1.04 -13.23
C ALA A 321 4.37 -1.33 -11.89
N THR A 322 4.74 -2.42 -11.23
CA THR A 322 4.23 -2.75 -9.89
C THR A 322 4.67 -1.69 -8.88
N GLY A 323 5.96 -1.35 -8.87
CA GLY A 323 6.50 -0.30 -8.00
C GLY A 323 5.83 1.05 -8.24
N TYR A 324 5.70 1.46 -9.51
CA TYR A 324 5.06 2.72 -9.87
C TYR A 324 3.58 2.75 -9.51
N TYR A 325 2.84 1.66 -9.74
CA TYR A 325 1.44 1.54 -9.34
C TYR A 325 1.27 1.77 -7.84
N ILE A 326 2.05 1.09 -7.00
CA ILE A 326 2.00 1.24 -5.54
C ILE A 326 2.37 2.68 -5.14
N PHE A 327 3.48 3.21 -5.68
CA PHE A 327 3.95 4.57 -5.37
C PHE A 327 2.91 5.64 -5.72
N ARG A 328 2.40 5.61 -6.95
CA ARG A 328 1.50 6.65 -7.46
C ARG A 328 0.11 6.53 -6.87
N THR A 329 -0.46 5.32 -6.80
CA THR A 329 -1.81 5.17 -6.26
C THR A 329 -1.87 5.47 -4.76
N SER A 330 -0.88 5.08 -3.97
CA SER A 330 -0.82 5.43 -2.55
C SER A 330 -0.65 6.94 -2.33
N ASN A 331 0.20 7.61 -3.12
CA ASN A 331 0.30 9.07 -3.04
C ASN A 331 -0.99 9.76 -3.48
N ASN A 332 -1.67 9.28 -4.52
CA ASN A 332 -2.96 9.83 -4.95
C ASN A 332 -4.03 9.67 -3.85
N GLU A 333 -4.11 8.51 -3.18
CA GLU A 333 -5.03 8.34 -2.03
C GLU A 333 -4.80 9.38 -0.94
N LYS A 334 -3.54 9.62 -0.57
CA LYS A 334 -3.15 10.64 0.42
C LYS A 334 -3.48 12.06 -0.07
N ASN A 335 -3.18 12.36 -1.33
CA ASN A 335 -3.35 13.70 -1.90
C ASN A 335 -4.82 14.04 -2.07
N ASP A 336 -5.62 13.14 -2.63
CA ASP A 336 -7.08 13.31 -2.75
C ASP A 336 -7.69 13.53 -1.37
N PHE A 337 -7.31 12.70 -0.39
CA PHE A 337 -7.81 12.81 0.98
C PHE A 337 -7.45 14.15 1.64
N ARG A 338 -6.20 14.62 1.47
CA ARG A 338 -5.77 15.95 1.96
C ARG A 338 -6.51 17.09 1.27
N ASN A 339 -6.91 16.91 0.02
CA ASN A 339 -7.69 17.87 -0.75
C ASN A 339 -9.21 17.74 -0.51
N GLY A 340 -9.63 16.95 0.49
CA GLY A 340 -11.04 16.78 0.86
C GLY A 340 -11.84 15.84 -0.05
N LYS A 341 -11.17 15.14 -0.98
CA LYS A 341 -11.79 14.13 -1.85
C LYS A 341 -11.58 12.73 -1.24
N ASN A 342 -12.59 11.87 -1.31
CA ASN A 342 -12.45 10.48 -0.88
C ASN A 342 -13.16 9.52 -1.86
N PRO A 343 -12.69 9.43 -3.13
CA PRO A 343 -13.40 8.70 -4.17
C PRO A 343 -13.49 7.18 -3.90
N LYS A 344 -12.56 6.63 -3.11
CA LYS A 344 -12.54 5.21 -2.72
C LYS A 344 -13.28 4.92 -1.40
N ASN A 345 -13.95 5.92 -0.80
CA ASN A 345 -14.57 5.79 0.53
C ASN A 345 -13.63 5.20 1.59
N LEU A 346 -12.36 5.65 1.58
CA LEU A 346 -11.34 5.21 2.52
C LEU A 346 -11.73 5.62 3.94
N GLN A 347 -11.61 4.69 4.87
CA GLN A 347 -11.69 4.90 6.31
C GLN A 347 -10.48 5.67 6.83
N PHE A 348 -10.72 6.47 7.87
CA PHE A 348 -9.72 7.24 8.56
C PHE A 348 -10.06 7.35 10.04
N MET A 349 -9.03 7.56 10.87
CA MET A 349 -9.22 8.00 12.25
C MET A 349 -9.07 9.52 12.35
N GLN A 350 -9.93 10.14 13.14
CA GLN A 350 -9.80 11.55 13.50
C GLN A 350 -8.94 11.65 14.77
N THR A 351 -7.92 12.51 14.72
CA THR A 351 -7.05 12.78 15.86
C THR A 351 -7.65 13.85 16.77
N GLU A 352 -7.23 13.92 18.03
CA GLU A 352 -7.63 14.94 19.00
C GLU A 352 -7.35 16.36 18.49
N ARG A 353 -6.35 16.51 17.61
CA ARG A 353 -5.97 17.78 16.98
C ARG A 353 -6.89 18.19 15.82
N GLY A 354 -7.89 17.37 15.47
CA GLY A 354 -8.80 17.61 14.35
C GLY A 354 -8.24 17.25 12.97
N THR A 355 -7.03 16.68 12.89
CA THR A 355 -6.48 16.12 11.65
C THR A 355 -6.95 14.69 11.44
N LYS A 356 -6.80 14.16 10.23
CA LYS A 356 -7.26 12.81 9.86
C LYS A 356 -6.09 11.94 9.38
N LEU A 357 -6.09 10.67 9.77
CA LEU A 357 -5.10 9.66 9.34
C LEU A 357 -5.85 8.51 8.64
N LEU A 358 -5.48 8.19 7.39
CA LEU A 358 -6.09 7.11 6.61
C LEU A 358 -5.76 5.74 7.22
N THR A 359 -6.77 4.91 7.49
CA THR A 359 -6.61 3.58 8.11
C THR A 359 -7.03 2.44 7.18
N SER A 360 -7.22 2.73 5.89
CA SER A 360 -7.61 1.77 4.85
C SER A 360 -6.95 2.16 3.52
N GLY A 361 -7.16 1.35 2.47
CA GLY A 361 -6.39 1.50 1.22
C GLY A 361 -4.92 1.15 1.45
N TRP A 362 -4.02 1.75 0.69
CA TRP A 362 -2.58 1.49 0.85
C TRP A 362 -2.06 1.92 2.23
N TRP A 363 -2.60 3.01 2.77
CA TRP A 363 -2.23 3.54 4.08
C TRP A 363 -2.79 2.72 5.24
N GLY A 364 -3.75 1.81 4.98
CA GLY A 364 -4.17 0.77 5.93
C GLY A 364 -3.32 -0.49 5.88
N VAL A 365 -2.58 -0.73 4.79
CA VAL A 365 -1.71 -1.89 4.61
C VAL A 365 -0.34 -1.66 5.27
N SER A 366 0.26 -0.49 5.03
CA SER A 366 1.48 -0.06 5.71
C SER A 366 1.48 1.45 5.90
N ARG A 367 2.34 1.96 6.79
CA ARG A 367 2.43 3.39 7.08
C ARG A 367 3.15 4.18 5.99
N HIS A 368 3.96 3.50 5.16
CA HIS A 368 4.70 4.08 4.04
C HIS A 368 4.66 3.16 2.81
N PRO A 369 3.46 2.94 2.22
CA PRO A 369 3.32 2.13 1.02
C PRO A 369 4.02 2.76 -0.19
N ASN A 370 4.11 4.09 -0.22
CA ASN A 370 4.87 4.83 -1.23
C ASN A 370 6.37 4.46 -1.20
N TYR A 371 6.96 4.27 -0.01
CA TYR A 371 8.36 3.85 0.11
C TYR A 371 8.58 2.42 -0.39
N LEU A 372 7.58 1.54 -0.23
CA LEU A 372 7.62 0.21 -0.83
C LEU A 372 7.63 0.28 -2.36
N GLY A 373 6.74 1.11 -2.95
CA GLY A 373 6.69 1.33 -4.39
C GLY A 373 8.03 1.87 -4.94
N ASP A 374 8.61 2.84 -4.24
CA ASP A 374 9.93 3.40 -4.54
C ASP A 374 11.05 2.35 -4.50
N LEU A 375 11.08 1.46 -3.52
CA LEU A 375 12.07 0.37 -3.45
C LEU A 375 11.94 -0.64 -4.59
N ILE A 376 10.71 -0.95 -4.99
CA ILE A 376 10.45 -1.86 -6.11
C ILE A 376 10.90 -1.21 -7.43
N MET A 377 10.64 0.09 -7.62
CA MET A 377 11.17 0.84 -8.76
C MET A 377 12.70 0.87 -8.73
N ALA A 378 13.32 1.17 -7.59
CA ALA A 378 14.77 1.17 -7.45
C ALA A 378 15.41 -0.17 -7.86
N LEU A 379 14.79 -1.28 -7.45
CA LEU A 379 15.22 -2.62 -7.88
C LEU A 379 15.10 -2.77 -9.40
N SER A 380 14.00 -2.33 -10.00
CA SER A 380 13.77 -2.42 -11.45
C SER A 380 14.80 -1.65 -12.28
N TRP A 381 15.45 -0.63 -11.73
CA TRP A 381 16.50 0.12 -12.43
C TRP A 381 17.80 -0.66 -12.54
N SER A 382 18.10 -1.50 -11.54
CA SER A 382 19.32 -2.31 -11.52
C SER A 382 19.17 -3.65 -12.24
N LEU A 383 17.97 -4.25 -12.25
CA LEU A 383 17.72 -5.55 -12.91
C LEU A 383 18.22 -5.64 -14.36
N PRO A 384 18.10 -4.60 -15.22
CA PRO A 384 18.58 -4.69 -16.59
C PRO A 384 20.10 -4.84 -16.73
N THR A 385 20.85 -4.55 -15.67
CA THR A 385 22.32 -4.65 -15.67
C THR A 385 22.83 -6.09 -15.47
N GLY A 386 21.93 -7.05 -15.22
CA GLY A 386 22.30 -8.43 -14.91
C GLY A 386 22.80 -8.57 -13.46
N PHE A 387 23.55 -9.62 -13.16
CA PHE A 387 24.00 -9.92 -11.79
C PHE A 387 25.54 -10.01 -11.67
N ASP A 388 26.26 -9.55 -12.69
CA ASP A 388 27.72 -9.66 -12.78
C ASP A 388 28.44 -8.68 -11.85
N THR A 389 27.74 -7.63 -11.39
CA THR A 389 28.30 -6.62 -10.50
C THR A 389 27.36 -6.23 -9.36
N PRO A 390 27.87 -6.07 -8.13
CA PRO A 390 27.11 -5.45 -7.04
C PRO A 390 27.03 -3.92 -7.15
N VAL A 391 27.83 -3.26 -8.01
CA VAL A 391 27.93 -1.80 -8.06
C VAL A 391 26.63 -1.16 -8.55
N THR A 392 25.97 -1.77 -9.55
CA THR A 392 24.67 -1.28 -10.04
C THR A 392 23.54 -1.51 -9.03
N TYR A 393 23.71 -2.43 -8.07
CA TYR A 393 22.77 -2.68 -6.97
C TYR A 393 23.09 -1.88 -5.70
N PHE A 394 24.22 -1.17 -5.65
CA PHE A 394 24.53 -0.24 -4.57
C PHE A 394 23.38 0.75 -4.35
N TYR A 395 22.80 1.27 -5.44
CA TYR A 395 21.65 2.16 -5.39
C TYR A 395 20.48 1.57 -4.58
N VAL A 396 20.12 0.31 -4.83
CA VAL A 396 19.00 -0.37 -4.14
C VAL A 396 19.27 -0.45 -2.63
N VAL A 397 20.50 -0.82 -2.25
CA VAL A 397 20.90 -0.94 -0.84
C VAL A 397 20.93 0.43 -0.16
N TYR A 398 21.57 1.42 -0.79
CA TYR A 398 21.60 2.79 -0.32
C TYR A 398 20.19 3.35 -0.12
N PHE A 399 19.32 3.17 -1.11
CA PHE A 399 17.97 3.71 -1.10
C PHE A 399 17.08 3.01 -0.06
N ALA A 400 17.27 1.71 0.17
CA ALA A 400 16.66 1.00 1.29
C ALA A 400 17.06 1.61 2.65
N VAL A 401 18.35 1.84 2.87
CA VAL A 401 18.83 2.49 4.11
C VAL A 401 18.26 3.90 4.25
N LEU A 402 18.25 4.68 3.16
CA LEU A 402 17.69 6.03 3.12
C LEU A 402 16.20 6.02 3.50
N LEU A 403 15.39 5.16 2.89
CA LEU A 403 13.95 5.09 3.12
C LEU A 403 13.60 4.55 4.51
N VAL A 404 14.39 3.62 5.06
CA VAL A 404 14.24 3.18 6.44
C VAL A 404 14.55 4.32 7.41
N HIS A 405 15.65 5.03 7.21
CA HIS A 405 16.01 6.20 8.02
C HIS A 405 14.95 7.31 7.90
N ARG A 406 14.46 7.58 6.69
CA ARG A 406 13.39 8.57 6.44
C ARG A 406 12.08 8.16 7.12
N GLY A 407 11.70 6.89 7.04
CA GLY A 407 10.52 6.36 7.73
C GLY A 407 10.62 6.44 9.26
N LEU A 408 11.82 6.28 9.83
CA LEU A 408 12.06 6.48 11.27
C LEU A 408 11.89 7.94 11.68
N ARG A 409 12.46 8.88 10.91
CA ARG A 409 12.30 10.32 11.16
C ARG A 409 10.84 10.77 11.05
N ASP A 410 10.13 10.29 10.04
CA ASP A 410 8.69 10.57 9.85
C ASP A 410 7.86 10.01 11.01
N ASP A 411 8.14 8.79 11.46
CA ASP A 411 7.50 8.18 12.63
C ASP A 411 7.71 9.05 13.88
N GLU A 412 8.95 9.46 14.17
CA GLU A 412 9.25 10.33 15.32
C GLU A 412 8.55 11.69 15.22
N ALA A 413 8.50 12.28 14.02
CA ALA A 413 7.79 13.53 13.78
C ALA A 413 6.29 13.36 14.01
N CYS A 414 5.70 12.24 13.56
CA CYS A 414 4.29 11.93 13.78
C CYS A 414 3.98 11.62 15.25
N GLU A 415 4.88 10.95 15.98
CA GLU A 415 4.76 10.73 17.44
C GLU A 415 4.72 12.06 18.20
N LYS A 416 5.68 12.96 17.92
CA LYS A 416 5.70 14.30 18.52
C LYS A 416 4.45 15.11 18.14
N LYS A 417 3.93 14.92 16.93
CA LYS A 417 2.78 15.67 16.41
C LYS A 417 1.44 15.16 16.93
N TYR A 418 1.23 13.85 17.01
CA TYR A 418 -0.08 13.25 17.27
C TYR A 418 -0.15 12.48 18.60
N GLY A 419 0.98 12.21 19.27
CA GLY A 419 1.00 11.57 20.58
C GLY A 419 0.26 10.23 20.61
N LYS A 420 -0.73 10.10 21.51
CA LYS A 420 -1.50 8.86 21.70
C LYS A 420 -2.26 8.40 20.46
N ASP A 421 -2.69 9.34 19.61
CA ASP A 421 -3.35 8.99 18.35
C ASP A 421 -2.41 8.27 17.39
N TRP A 422 -1.10 8.60 17.42
CA TRP A 422 -0.12 7.88 16.60
C TRP A 422 0.11 6.46 17.11
N GLU A 423 0.12 6.25 18.44
CA GLU A 423 0.20 4.90 19.01
C GLU A 423 -0.99 4.05 18.60
N LYS A 424 -2.20 4.61 18.66
CA LYS A 424 -3.40 3.95 18.14
C LYS A 424 -3.29 3.66 16.65
N TYR A 425 -2.77 4.61 15.87
CA TYR A 425 -2.55 4.42 14.44
C TYR A 425 -1.56 3.28 14.14
N LYS A 426 -0.45 3.19 14.88
CA LYS A 426 0.52 2.09 14.76
C LYS A 426 -0.08 0.72 15.11
N GLN A 427 -1.08 0.66 16.00
CA GLN A 427 -1.80 -0.59 16.30
C GLN A 427 -2.72 -1.00 15.14
N ILE A 428 -3.35 -0.02 14.47
CA ILE A 428 -4.21 -0.28 13.31
C ILE A 428 -3.37 -0.67 12.08
N VAL A 429 -2.23 0.01 11.88
CA VAL A 429 -1.33 -0.16 10.73
C VAL A 429 0.09 -0.48 11.23
N PRO A 430 0.37 -1.75 11.60
CA PRO A 430 1.61 -2.11 12.29
C PRO A 430 2.84 -2.03 11.38
N TYR A 431 2.67 -2.34 10.10
CA TYR A 431 3.75 -2.40 9.13
C TYR A 431 4.21 -1.00 8.72
N ARG A 432 5.53 -0.78 8.73
CA ARG A 432 6.10 0.51 8.34
C ARG A 432 6.20 0.64 6.81
N ILE A 433 6.98 -0.22 6.16
CA ILE A 433 7.19 -0.18 4.69
C ILE A 433 6.64 -1.46 4.06
N VAL A 434 7.25 -2.61 4.37
CA VAL A 434 6.88 -3.92 3.82
C VAL A 434 5.77 -4.55 4.67
N PRO A 435 4.57 -4.79 4.12
CA PRO A 435 3.56 -5.58 4.80
C PRO A 435 3.94 -7.05 4.74
N VAL A 436 3.99 -7.72 5.89
CA VAL A 436 4.24 -9.16 5.98
C VAL A 436 3.04 -9.77 6.69
N PRO A 437 2.39 -10.84 6.19
CA PRO A 437 1.29 -11.47 6.90
C PRO A 437 1.68 -11.73 8.37
N PRO A 438 0.82 -11.36 9.34
CA PRO A 438 1.20 -11.50 10.73
C PRO A 438 1.41 -12.99 11.03
N LEU A 439 2.56 -13.32 11.61
CA LEU A 439 2.72 -14.63 12.23
C LEU A 439 1.70 -14.71 13.37
N ILE A 440 0.99 -15.83 13.47
CA ILE A 440 -0.01 -16.10 14.51
C ILE A 440 0.36 -17.35 15.31
N GLY A 441 -0.14 -17.44 16.54
CA GLY A 441 0.07 -18.60 17.41
C GLY A 441 1.53 -18.86 17.73
N VAL A 442 1.94 -20.13 17.68
CA VAL A 442 3.30 -20.57 18.06
C VAL A 442 4.37 -19.97 17.15
N ALA A 443 4.09 -19.80 15.85
CA ALA A 443 5.04 -19.20 14.93
C ALA A 443 5.38 -17.74 15.31
N ALA A 444 4.39 -16.98 15.78
CA ALA A 444 4.59 -15.62 16.28
C ALA A 444 5.47 -15.61 17.54
N ALA A 445 5.23 -16.54 18.46
CA ALA A 445 5.99 -16.68 19.69
C ALA A 445 7.47 -17.01 19.42
N LEU A 446 7.74 -17.90 18.46
CA LEU A 446 9.10 -18.28 18.06
C LEU A 446 9.84 -17.11 17.39
N ALA A 447 9.17 -16.35 16.52
CA ALA A 447 9.77 -15.16 15.90
C ALA A 447 10.07 -14.04 16.91
N ALA A 448 9.20 -13.85 17.90
CA ALA A 448 9.41 -12.88 18.98
C ALA A 448 10.63 -13.21 19.86
N GLN A 449 11.09 -14.47 19.90
CA GLN A 449 12.29 -14.87 20.63
C GLN A 449 13.59 -14.48 19.91
N SER A 450 13.56 -14.41 18.58
CA SER A 450 14.74 -14.24 17.71
C SER A 450 14.94 -12.80 17.21
N ALA A 451 13.97 -11.91 17.42
CA ALA A 451 14.05 -10.50 17.06
C ALA A 451 13.76 -9.61 18.28
N THR A 452 14.37 -8.42 18.35
CA THR A 452 13.92 -7.37 19.28
C THR A 452 12.48 -7.00 18.87
N PRO A 453 11.45 -7.26 19.68
CA PRO A 453 10.08 -7.10 19.20
C PRO A 453 9.82 -5.62 18.91
N SER A 454 9.53 -5.30 17.65
CA SER A 454 9.07 -3.96 17.27
C SER A 454 7.66 -3.67 17.82
N HIS A 455 6.92 -4.71 18.22
CA HIS A 455 5.61 -4.64 18.85
C HIS A 455 5.47 -5.69 19.95
N PRO A 456 4.80 -5.38 21.08
CA PRO A 456 4.49 -6.36 22.11
C PRO A 456 3.53 -7.44 21.57
N PRO A 457 3.61 -8.69 22.07
CA PRO A 457 2.65 -9.74 21.74
C PRO A 457 1.21 -9.27 22.04
N SER A 458 0.27 -9.58 21.15
CA SER A 458 -1.14 -9.23 21.32
C SER A 458 -2.06 -10.44 21.08
N PRO A 459 -3.25 -10.48 21.70
CA PRO A 459 -4.22 -11.55 21.47
C PRO A 459 -4.75 -11.52 20.02
N ALA A 460 -4.38 -12.51 19.21
CA ALA A 460 -4.79 -12.58 17.80
C ALA A 460 -6.13 -13.31 17.59
N ILE A 461 -6.62 -14.08 18.57
CA ILE A 461 -7.76 -14.99 18.36
C ILE A 461 -9.04 -14.24 17.99
N PHE A 462 -9.40 -13.18 18.71
CA PHE A 462 -10.60 -12.39 18.41
C PHE A 462 -10.51 -11.67 17.07
N GLN A 463 -9.30 -11.29 16.65
CA GLN A 463 -9.08 -10.71 15.33
C GLN A 463 -9.37 -11.71 14.21
N GLN A 464 -9.11 -13.01 14.42
CA GLN A 464 -9.47 -14.06 13.46
C GLN A 464 -10.98 -14.27 13.35
N PHE A 465 -11.74 -13.93 14.39
CA PHE A 465 -13.21 -13.94 14.37
C PHE A 465 -13.82 -12.65 13.83
N ALA A 466 -13.04 -11.58 13.68
CA ALA A 466 -13.52 -10.31 13.18
C ALA A 466 -13.92 -10.41 11.71
N LEU A 467 -15.00 -9.71 11.36
CA LEU A 467 -15.51 -9.55 9.99
C LEU A 467 -15.25 -8.12 9.47
N ALA A 468 -14.21 -7.46 9.97
CA ALA A 468 -13.86 -6.10 9.59
C ALA A 468 -13.82 -5.93 8.06
N GLU A 469 -14.51 -4.90 7.57
CA GLU A 469 -14.63 -4.54 6.14
C GLU A 469 -15.38 -5.56 5.26
N ARG A 470 -15.90 -6.65 5.81
CA ARG A 470 -16.60 -7.68 5.03
C ARG A 470 -18.04 -7.27 4.72
N VAL A 471 -18.48 -7.65 3.53
CA VAL A 471 -19.86 -7.50 3.06
C VAL A 471 -20.52 -8.87 3.03
N ALA A 472 -21.68 -9.00 3.67
CA ALA A 472 -22.43 -10.24 3.76
C ALA A 472 -23.78 -10.15 3.05
N LEU A 473 -24.15 -11.23 2.36
CA LEU A 473 -25.48 -11.49 1.81
C LEU A 473 -26.13 -12.63 2.59
N ILE A 474 -27.33 -12.43 3.14
CA ILE A 474 -28.04 -13.43 3.94
C ILE A 474 -29.48 -13.51 3.45
N THR A 475 -29.91 -14.68 2.95
CA THR A 475 -31.30 -14.93 2.56
C THR A 475 -32.12 -15.49 3.73
N GLY A 476 -33.42 -15.20 3.78
CA GLY A 476 -34.29 -15.61 4.89
C GLY A 476 -34.02 -14.82 6.17
N ALA A 477 -33.59 -13.56 6.01
CA ALA A 477 -33.04 -12.74 7.08
C ALA A 477 -34.00 -11.64 7.56
N ASN A 478 -35.30 -11.74 7.28
CA ASN A 478 -36.30 -10.86 7.88
C ASN A 478 -36.63 -11.23 9.35
N GLY A 479 -36.20 -12.40 9.81
CA GLY A 479 -36.38 -12.89 11.18
C GLY A 479 -35.59 -14.17 11.44
N GLY A 480 -35.89 -14.85 12.55
CA GLY A 480 -35.31 -16.16 12.88
C GLY A 480 -33.78 -16.20 12.89
N LEU A 481 -33.21 -17.29 12.36
CA LEU A 481 -31.76 -17.52 12.37
C LEU A 481 -31.00 -16.55 11.43
N GLY A 482 -31.61 -16.15 10.30
CA GLY A 482 -30.97 -15.25 9.34
C GLY A 482 -30.74 -13.86 9.94
N LEU A 483 -31.75 -13.30 10.61
CA LEU A 483 -31.63 -12.00 11.27
C LEU A 483 -30.67 -12.03 12.47
N GLU A 484 -30.70 -13.11 13.26
CA GLU A 484 -29.76 -13.29 14.37
C GLU A 484 -28.30 -13.38 13.86
N THR A 485 -28.09 -14.06 12.73
CA THR A 485 -26.79 -14.12 12.06
C THR A 485 -26.36 -12.74 11.58
N ALA A 486 -27.28 -11.97 10.99
CA ALA A 486 -27.00 -10.63 10.50
C ALA A 486 -26.55 -9.69 11.62
N LEU A 487 -27.23 -9.73 12.76
CA LEU A 487 -26.84 -9.00 13.97
C LEU A 487 -25.45 -9.42 14.45
N ALA A 488 -25.18 -10.73 14.54
CA ALA A 488 -23.88 -11.25 14.97
C ALA A 488 -22.74 -10.82 14.04
N PHE A 489 -22.97 -10.76 12.72
CA PHE A 489 -21.96 -10.31 11.77
C PHE A 489 -21.63 -8.83 11.93
N LEU A 490 -22.64 -8.00 12.20
CA LEU A 490 -22.45 -6.57 12.47
C LEU A 490 -21.70 -6.34 13.78
N GLU A 491 -22.04 -7.08 14.85
CA GLU A 491 -21.28 -7.05 16.10
C GLU A 491 -19.83 -7.53 15.93
N ALA A 492 -19.57 -8.45 15.00
CA ALA A 492 -18.23 -8.89 14.62
C ALA A 492 -17.48 -7.90 13.70
N GLY A 493 -18.08 -6.76 13.34
CA GLY A 493 -17.46 -5.68 12.58
C GLY A 493 -17.69 -5.71 11.07
N ALA A 494 -18.67 -6.48 10.57
CA ALA A 494 -19.04 -6.46 9.16
C ALA A 494 -19.43 -5.04 8.72
N ARG A 495 -18.93 -4.62 7.55
CA ARG A 495 -19.19 -3.31 6.96
C ARG A 495 -20.65 -3.15 6.52
N ALA A 496 -21.20 -4.20 5.92
CA ALA A 496 -22.59 -4.21 5.47
C ALA A 496 -23.12 -5.64 5.48
N VAL A 497 -24.36 -5.80 5.93
CA VAL A 497 -25.10 -7.06 5.86
C VAL A 497 -26.42 -6.82 5.15
N TYR A 498 -26.58 -7.47 4.01
CA TYR A 498 -27.76 -7.41 3.15
C TYR A 498 -28.68 -8.60 3.47
N CYS A 499 -29.82 -8.30 4.07
CA CYS A 499 -30.89 -9.24 4.38
C CYS A 499 -31.85 -9.33 3.19
N VAL A 500 -31.82 -10.46 2.48
CA VAL A 500 -32.76 -10.76 1.39
C VAL A 500 -33.90 -11.60 1.92
N ASP A 501 -35.14 -11.19 1.64
CA ASP A 501 -36.33 -11.92 2.07
C ASP A 501 -37.53 -11.67 1.14
N LEU A 502 -38.56 -12.52 1.24
CA LEU A 502 -39.70 -12.53 0.34
C LEU A 502 -40.60 -11.30 0.50
N LEU A 503 -40.79 -10.85 1.75
CA LEU A 503 -41.72 -9.76 2.05
C LEU A 503 -41.28 -8.45 1.38
N GLU A 504 -42.25 -7.66 0.94
CA GLU A 504 -41.97 -6.37 0.31
C GLU A 504 -41.40 -5.35 1.30
N GLN A 505 -41.83 -5.43 2.55
CA GLN A 505 -41.40 -4.56 3.63
C GLN A 505 -40.82 -5.38 4.78
N PRO A 506 -39.77 -4.88 5.46
CA PRO A 506 -39.18 -5.57 6.59
C PRO A 506 -40.18 -5.70 7.74
N SER A 507 -40.04 -6.76 8.52
CA SER A 507 -40.84 -7.00 9.71
C SER A 507 -40.56 -5.97 10.81
N THR A 508 -41.46 -5.88 11.78
CA THR A 508 -41.25 -5.08 13.00
C THR A 508 -40.01 -5.54 13.77
N THR A 509 -39.76 -6.85 13.82
CA THR A 509 -38.55 -7.44 14.43
C THR A 509 -37.29 -7.00 13.72
N TRP A 510 -37.25 -7.07 12.38
CA TRP A 510 -36.11 -6.59 11.60
C TRP A 510 -35.84 -5.10 11.84
N THR A 511 -36.91 -4.31 11.86
CA THR A 511 -36.82 -2.87 12.13
C THR A 511 -36.26 -2.57 13.52
N ALA A 512 -36.68 -3.33 14.54
CA ALA A 512 -36.15 -3.21 15.90
C ALA A 512 -34.65 -3.55 15.97
N VAL A 513 -34.21 -4.60 15.26
CA VAL A 513 -32.77 -4.95 15.17
C VAL A 513 -31.98 -3.85 14.46
N LYS A 514 -32.50 -3.26 13.38
CA LYS A 514 -31.84 -2.13 12.71
C LYS A 514 -31.63 -0.94 13.67
N GLN A 515 -32.64 -0.62 14.46
CA GLN A 515 -32.56 0.45 15.47
C GLN A 515 -31.56 0.10 16.58
N TYR A 516 -31.54 -1.15 17.04
CA TYR A 516 -30.58 -1.64 18.03
C TYR A 516 -29.14 -1.53 17.53
N VAL A 517 -28.86 -1.96 16.29
CA VAL A 517 -27.55 -1.80 15.65
C VAL A 517 -27.12 -0.35 15.56
N ALA A 518 -28.03 0.55 15.15
CA ALA A 518 -27.74 1.98 15.07
C ALA A 518 -27.40 2.56 16.45
N ALA A 519 -28.06 2.12 17.52
CA ALA A 519 -27.80 2.56 18.89
C ALA A 519 -26.45 2.08 19.43
N MET A 520 -25.89 0.97 18.91
CA MET A 520 -24.58 0.47 19.32
C MET A 520 -23.40 1.31 18.79
N GLY A 521 -23.63 2.24 17.86
CA GLY A 521 -22.56 3.08 17.29
C GLY A 521 -21.54 2.30 16.46
N LEU A 522 -21.92 1.13 15.94
CA LEU A 522 -21.10 0.32 15.03
C LEU A 522 -20.99 1.01 13.67
N SER A 523 -19.87 0.80 12.97
CA SER A 523 -19.66 1.32 11.61
C SER A 523 -20.46 0.58 10.54
N GLY A 524 -20.90 -0.65 10.85
CA GLY A 524 -21.61 -1.54 9.94
C GLY A 524 -23.06 -1.13 9.67
N ARG A 525 -23.60 -1.54 8.50
CA ARG A 525 -24.98 -1.27 8.09
C ARG A 525 -25.81 -2.54 7.91
N LEU A 526 -27.05 -2.51 8.40
CA LEU A 526 -28.07 -3.53 8.12
C LEU A 526 -29.01 -3.04 7.02
N GLU A 527 -29.05 -3.74 5.89
CA GLU A 527 -29.81 -3.38 4.69
C GLU A 527 -30.86 -4.46 4.38
N TYR A 528 -32.06 -4.05 3.98
CA TYR A 528 -33.14 -4.97 3.59
C TYR A 528 -33.32 -4.93 2.08
N VAL A 529 -33.50 -6.11 1.46
CA VAL A 529 -33.74 -6.25 0.02
C VAL A 529 -34.85 -7.28 -0.19
N GLN A 530 -35.86 -6.92 -0.98
CA GLN A 530 -36.92 -7.84 -1.37
C GLN A 530 -36.40 -8.81 -2.45
N GLY A 531 -36.57 -10.11 -2.24
CA GLY A 531 -36.16 -11.13 -3.20
C GLY A 531 -36.77 -12.49 -2.89
N ASP A 532 -37.30 -13.15 -3.92
CA ASP A 532 -37.70 -14.55 -3.85
C ASP A 532 -36.52 -15.43 -4.27
N VAL A 533 -36.10 -16.33 -3.38
CA VAL A 533 -34.96 -17.22 -3.65
C VAL A 533 -35.25 -18.25 -4.74
N SER A 534 -36.51 -18.54 -5.04
CA SER A 534 -36.88 -19.42 -6.16
C SER A 534 -36.65 -18.79 -7.54
N GLU A 535 -36.49 -17.45 -7.59
CA GLU A 535 -36.24 -16.69 -8.83
C GLU A 535 -34.73 -16.49 -9.05
N GLN A 536 -34.09 -17.41 -9.78
CA GLN A 536 -32.64 -17.40 -10.01
C GLN A 536 -32.08 -16.05 -10.47
N GLN A 537 -32.65 -15.47 -11.54
CA GLN A 537 -32.12 -14.24 -12.13
C GLN A 537 -32.23 -13.06 -11.15
N LYS A 538 -33.32 -12.99 -10.39
CA LYS A 538 -33.54 -11.92 -9.41
C LYS A 538 -32.51 -11.95 -8.29
N ILE A 539 -32.16 -13.14 -7.78
CA ILE A 539 -31.11 -13.29 -6.76
C ILE A 539 -29.73 -12.93 -7.33
N TRP A 540 -29.47 -13.26 -8.60
CA TRP A 540 -28.24 -12.88 -9.28
C TRP A 540 -28.12 -11.37 -9.44
N ASP A 541 -29.19 -10.71 -9.88
CA ASP A 541 -29.25 -9.26 -10.04
C ASP A 541 -29.04 -8.54 -8.70
N ILE A 542 -29.67 -9.02 -7.61
CA ILE A 542 -29.46 -8.49 -6.25
C ILE A 542 -27.98 -8.58 -5.85
N ALA A 543 -27.32 -9.72 -6.10
CA ALA A 543 -25.91 -9.87 -5.77
C ALA A 543 -25.01 -8.98 -6.66
N ASP A 544 -25.34 -8.83 -7.95
CA ASP A 544 -24.65 -7.90 -8.85
C ASP A 544 -24.76 -6.45 -8.36
N ASP A 545 -25.94 -6.02 -7.91
CA ASP A 545 -26.16 -4.69 -7.34
C ASP A 545 -25.36 -4.46 -6.06
N ILE A 546 -25.34 -5.45 -5.16
CA ILE A 546 -24.52 -5.40 -3.94
C ILE A 546 -23.03 -5.31 -4.31
N GLY A 547 -22.56 -6.15 -5.22
CA GLY A 547 -21.18 -6.16 -5.70
C GLY A 547 -20.78 -4.84 -6.34
N ASN A 548 -21.65 -4.27 -7.19
CA ASN A 548 -21.42 -2.96 -7.84
C ASN A 548 -21.38 -1.82 -6.80
N ARG A 549 -22.27 -1.85 -5.80
CA ARG A 549 -22.36 -0.80 -4.76
C ARG A 549 -21.19 -0.84 -3.79
N GLU A 550 -20.78 -2.03 -3.36
CA GLU A 550 -19.76 -2.18 -2.32
C GLU A 550 -18.35 -2.43 -2.88
N GLY A 551 -18.24 -2.85 -4.15
CA GLY A 551 -16.99 -3.23 -4.82
C GLY A 551 -16.43 -4.58 -4.40
N ARG A 552 -17.20 -5.38 -3.64
CA ARG A 552 -16.83 -6.68 -3.08
C ARG A 552 -18.05 -7.45 -2.56
N LEU A 553 -17.90 -8.75 -2.34
CA LEU A 553 -18.81 -9.59 -1.55
C LEU A 553 -18.00 -10.71 -0.89
N ASP A 554 -18.12 -10.87 0.42
CA ASP A 554 -17.20 -11.69 1.23
C ASP A 554 -17.86 -12.90 1.88
N VAL A 555 -19.11 -12.74 2.33
CA VAL A 555 -19.83 -13.77 3.07
C VAL A 555 -21.21 -13.98 2.46
N CYS A 556 -21.61 -15.23 2.32
CA CYS A 556 -22.95 -15.60 1.87
C CYS A 556 -23.56 -16.60 2.84
N VAL A 557 -24.80 -16.37 3.28
CA VAL A 557 -25.58 -17.31 4.06
C VAL A 557 -26.87 -17.61 3.30
N ALA A 558 -26.94 -18.81 2.71
CA ALA A 558 -28.13 -19.31 2.05
C ALA A 558 -29.06 -19.94 3.12
N GLY A 559 -29.82 -19.07 3.79
CA GLY A 559 -30.63 -19.38 4.97
C GLY A 559 -32.15 -19.47 4.78
N ALA A 560 -32.67 -19.18 3.58
CA ALA A 560 -34.11 -19.26 3.32
C ALA A 560 -34.58 -20.72 3.32
N GLY A 561 -35.77 -20.96 3.86
CA GLY A 561 -36.35 -22.30 3.88
C GLY A 561 -37.80 -22.33 4.35
N ILE A 562 -38.54 -23.32 3.88
CA ILE A 562 -39.92 -23.61 4.21
C ILE A 562 -40.08 -25.09 4.55
N VAL A 563 -41.19 -25.42 5.21
CA VAL A 563 -41.64 -26.80 5.40
C VAL A 563 -43.09 -26.87 4.93
N ASP A 564 -43.55 -28.04 4.50
CA ASP A 564 -44.94 -28.23 4.13
C ASP A 564 -45.88 -27.92 5.30
N LYS A 565 -46.75 -26.94 5.09
CA LYS A 565 -47.75 -26.49 6.06
C LYS A 565 -49.10 -27.16 5.85
N GLU A 566 -49.44 -27.50 4.61
CA GLU A 566 -50.69 -28.14 4.20
C GLU A 566 -50.35 -29.54 3.70
N GLY A 567 -50.90 -30.59 4.33
CA GLY A 567 -50.63 -31.97 3.92
C GLY A 567 -49.41 -32.61 4.57
N ARG A 568 -49.50 -32.90 5.88
CA ARG A 568 -48.78 -34.06 6.49
C ARG A 568 -49.33 -35.39 5.95
N ALA A 569 -49.60 -35.44 4.65
CA ALA A 569 -50.06 -36.60 3.94
C ALA A 569 -49.01 -37.70 4.09
N SER A 570 -49.44 -38.94 4.00
CA SER A 570 -48.50 -40.05 3.82
C SER A 570 -47.61 -39.75 2.62
N THR A 571 -46.35 -40.22 2.64
CA THR A 571 -45.45 -40.12 1.47
C THR A 571 -46.09 -40.65 0.19
N LEU A 572 -47.01 -41.62 0.30
CA LEU A 572 -47.73 -42.20 -0.83
C LEU A 572 -48.77 -41.25 -1.46
N ASP A 573 -49.25 -40.27 -0.69
CA ASP A 573 -50.26 -39.29 -1.08
C ASP A 573 -49.67 -37.88 -1.24
N TYR A 574 -48.34 -37.76 -1.14
CA TYR A 574 -47.64 -36.49 -1.17
C TYR A 574 -47.62 -35.93 -2.59
N ARG A 575 -48.21 -34.74 -2.76
CA ARG A 575 -48.40 -34.12 -4.07
C ARG A 575 -47.07 -33.63 -4.62
N ALA A 576 -46.87 -33.84 -5.93
CA ALA A 576 -45.70 -33.35 -6.64
C ALA A 576 -45.54 -31.83 -6.50
N GLU A 577 -46.64 -31.07 -6.55
CA GLU A 577 -46.64 -29.60 -6.42
C GLU A 577 -46.09 -29.12 -5.06
N ASP A 578 -46.43 -29.81 -3.98
CA ASP A 578 -45.94 -29.48 -2.63
C ASP A 578 -44.44 -29.83 -2.51
N TYR A 579 -44.05 -30.98 -3.05
CA TYR A 579 -42.64 -31.39 -3.13
C TYR A 579 -41.79 -30.39 -3.93
N ASP A 580 -42.26 -30.01 -5.13
CA ASP A 580 -41.59 -29.06 -6.01
C ASP A 580 -41.45 -27.70 -5.34
N LYS A 581 -42.49 -27.23 -4.65
CA LYS A 581 -42.45 -25.97 -3.90
C LYS A 581 -41.36 -25.96 -2.81
N VAL A 582 -41.24 -27.06 -2.05
CA VAL A 582 -40.16 -27.19 -1.05
C VAL A 582 -38.79 -27.23 -1.73
N LEU A 583 -38.64 -27.99 -2.82
CA LEU A 583 -37.36 -28.05 -3.55
C LEU A 583 -36.99 -26.72 -4.20
N ASP A 584 -37.95 -25.95 -4.70
CA ASP A 584 -37.71 -24.65 -5.32
C ASP A 584 -37.09 -23.65 -4.33
N VAL A 585 -37.53 -23.68 -3.07
CA VAL A 585 -37.00 -22.79 -2.03
C VAL A 585 -35.76 -23.40 -1.34
N ASP A 586 -35.89 -24.60 -0.77
CA ASP A 586 -34.89 -25.18 0.14
C ASP A 586 -33.70 -25.84 -0.55
N LEU A 587 -33.79 -26.09 -1.86
CA LEU A 587 -32.72 -26.67 -2.66
C LEU A 587 -32.26 -25.73 -3.78
N LYS A 588 -33.16 -25.34 -4.70
CA LYS A 588 -32.82 -24.46 -5.82
C LYS A 588 -32.47 -23.06 -5.33
N GLY A 589 -33.24 -22.49 -4.41
CA GLY A 589 -32.94 -21.18 -3.83
C GLY A 589 -31.59 -21.12 -3.10
N VAL A 590 -31.20 -22.21 -2.43
CA VAL A 590 -29.86 -22.33 -1.83
C VAL A 590 -28.77 -22.30 -2.90
N LEU A 591 -28.94 -23.05 -3.98
CA LEU A 591 -28.01 -23.06 -5.11
C LEU A 591 -27.90 -21.69 -5.76
N TYR A 592 -29.02 -21.04 -6.07
CA TYR A 592 -29.05 -19.74 -6.75
C TYR A 592 -28.35 -18.67 -5.92
N THR A 593 -28.58 -18.68 -4.61
CA THR A 593 -27.91 -17.76 -3.66
C THR A 593 -26.41 -17.99 -3.62
N ALA A 594 -25.97 -19.25 -3.50
CA ALA A 594 -24.55 -19.59 -3.51
C ALA A 594 -23.87 -19.21 -4.83
N GLN A 595 -24.54 -19.44 -5.96
CA GLN A 595 -24.07 -19.03 -7.29
C GLN A 595 -23.94 -17.51 -7.40
N ALA A 596 -24.96 -16.76 -6.97
CA ALA A 596 -24.96 -15.31 -6.99
C ALA A 596 -23.74 -14.74 -6.25
N ALA A 597 -23.51 -15.25 -5.03
CA ALA A 597 -22.39 -14.81 -4.23
C ALA A 597 -21.02 -15.22 -4.80
N GLY A 598 -20.88 -16.49 -5.20
CA GLY A 598 -19.64 -17.01 -5.78
C GLY A 598 -19.22 -16.29 -7.07
N ARG A 599 -20.19 -15.86 -7.89
CA ARG A 599 -19.95 -15.03 -9.08
C ARG A 599 -19.34 -13.69 -8.72
N GLN A 600 -19.85 -13.01 -7.70
CA GLN A 600 -19.28 -11.72 -7.26
C GLN A 600 -17.91 -11.90 -6.60
N MET A 601 -17.75 -12.91 -5.74
CA MET A 601 -16.45 -13.23 -5.13
C MET A 601 -15.38 -13.43 -6.21
N ARG A 602 -15.70 -14.19 -7.27
CA ARG A 602 -14.83 -14.38 -8.44
C ARG A 602 -14.59 -13.07 -9.19
N ARG A 603 -15.65 -12.32 -9.50
CA ARG A 603 -15.60 -11.07 -10.28
C ARG A 603 -14.68 -10.02 -9.64
N PHE A 604 -14.72 -9.90 -8.33
CA PHE A 604 -13.90 -8.93 -7.57
C PHE A 604 -12.61 -9.53 -7.02
N GLY A 605 -12.28 -10.80 -7.32
CA GLY A 605 -11.10 -11.47 -6.78
C GLY A 605 -11.08 -11.53 -5.25
N THR A 606 -12.25 -11.55 -4.62
CA THR A 606 -12.43 -11.51 -3.16
C THR A 606 -12.44 -12.94 -2.61
N PRO A 607 -11.50 -13.34 -1.74
CA PRO A 607 -11.63 -14.58 -0.97
C PRO A 607 -12.91 -14.56 -0.14
N GLY A 608 -13.65 -15.65 -0.08
CA GLY A 608 -15.00 -15.64 0.49
C GLY A 608 -15.39 -16.88 1.27
N SER A 609 -16.51 -16.78 1.98
CA SER A 609 -17.14 -17.88 2.70
C SER A 609 -18.63 -17.98 2.36
N ILE A 610 -19.05 -19.15 1.90
CA ILE A 610 -20.44 -19.48 1.62
C ILE A 610 -20.90 -20.52 2.65
N ILE A 611 -22.00 -20.20 3.34
CA ILE A 611 -22.61 -21.02 4.38
C ILE A 611 -24.00 -21.43 3.90
N LEU A 612 -24.21 -22.74 3.73
CA LEU A 612 -25.50 -23.29 3.31
C LEU A 612 -26.25 -23.80 4.54
N VAL A 613 -27.42 -23.24 4.85
CA VAL A 613 -28.21 -23.67 6.00
C VAL A 613 -29.01 -24.92 5.64
N ALA A 614 -28.50 -26.06 6.10
CA ALA A 614 -29.11 -27.37 5.99
C ALA A 614 -30.01 -27.64 7.21
N SER A 615 -30.02 -28.88 7.71
CA SER A 615 -30.72 -29.30 8.93
C SER A 615 -30.18 -30.65 9.38
N ILE A 616 -30.36 -31.01 10.66
CA ILE A 616 -30.21 -32.41 11.10
C ILE A 616 -31.08 -33.37 10.28
N PHE A 617 -32.19 -32.88 9.72
CA PHE A 617 -33.05 -33.65 8.83
C PHE A 617 -32.43 -33.93 7.45
N GLY A 618 -31.26 -33.36 7.13
CA GLY A 618 -30.43 -33.84 6.04
C GLY A 618 -29.65 -35.12 6.36
N LEU A 619 -29.59 -35.52 7.64
CA LEU A 619 -28.83 -36.67 8.13
C LEU A 619 -29.72 -37.76 8.75
N MET A 620 -30.92 -37.42 9.20
CA MET A 620 -31.83 -38.33 9.87
C MET A 620 -33.30 -38.04 9.56
N SER A 621 -34.19 -38.96 9.91
CA SER A 621 -35.65 -38.81 9.80
C SER A 621 -36.35 -39.13 11.12
N MET A 622 -37.56 -38.61 11.31
CA MET A 622 -38.40 -38.90 12.47
C MET A 622 -39.60 -39.77 12.09
N ARG A 623 -39.92 -40.76 12.91
CA ARG A 623 -41.04 -41.69 12.65
C ARG A 623 -42.40 -41.01 12.53
N ASP A 624 -42.65 -39.96 13.31
CA ASP A 624 -43.96 -39.32 13.43
C ASP A 624 -44.03 -37.98 12.68
N LEU A 625 -43.17 -37.77 11.67
CA LEU A 625 -43.09 -36.52 10.92
C LEU A 625 -42.92 -36.78 9.42
N ASN A 626 -44.00 -36.56 8.66
CA ASN A 626 -44.02 -36.72 7.21
C ASN A 626 -43.68 -35.38 6.53
N ILE A 627 -42.41 -35.16 6.21
CA ILE A 627 -41.89 -33.94 5.56
C ILE A 627 -40.88 -34.29 4.46
N MET A 628 -41.25 -35.19 3.55
CA MET A 628 -40.32 -35.80 2.59
C MET A 628 -39.55 -34.79 1.73
N GLY A 629 -40.18 -33.69 1.26
CA GLY A 629 -39.50 -32.63 0.52
C GLY A 629 -38.39 -31.94 1.32
N TYR A 630 -38.63 -31.74 2.61
CA TYR A 630 -37.65 -31.14 3.51
C TYR A 630 -36.48 -32.09 3.77
N TYR A 631 -36.76 -33.38 4.01
CA TYR A 631 -35.70 -34.40 4.15
C TYR A 631 -34.81 -34.47 2.89
N SER A 632 -35.42 -34.57 1.71
CA SER A 632 -34.68 -34.63 0.43
C SER A 632 -33.84 -33.37 0.18
N SER A 633 -34.43 -32.18 0.34
CA SER A 633 -33.72 -30.91 0.10
C SER A 633 -32.54 -30.73 1.05
N LYS A 634 -32.71 -30.92 2.37
CA LYS A 634 -31.63 -30.70 3.34
C LYS A 634 -30.50 -31.72 3.20
N GLY A 635 -30.78 -32.95 2.81
CA GLY A 635 -29.73 -33.93 2.46
C GLY A 635 -28.94 -33.51 1.22
N ALA A 636 -29.64 -33.04 0.19
CA ALA A 636 -29.02 -32.54 -1.04
C ALA A 636 -28.16 -31.27 -0.79
N VAL A 637 -28.58 -30.35 0.09
CA VAL A 637 -27.78 -29.17 0.46
C VAL A 637 -26.45 -29.53 1.11
N ILE A 638 -26.41 -30.56 1.98
CA ILE A 638 -25.16 -31.04 2.58
C ILE A 638 -24.19 -31.53 1.50
N GLN A 639 -24.70 -32.28 0.52
CA GLN A 639 -23.87 -32.75 -0.60
C GLN A 639 -23.47 -31.61 -1.54
N MET A 640 -24.35 -30.63 -1.75
CA MET A 640 -24.07 -29.41 -2.53
C MET A 640 -22.91 -28.62 -1.93
N ALA A 641 -22.85 -28.48 -0.61
CA ALA A 641 -21.72 -27.80 0.05
C ALA A 641 -20.38 -28.45 -0.30
N ARG A 642 -20.31 -29.79 -0.32
CA ARG A 642 -19.09 -30.54 -0.71
C ARG A 642 -18.73 -30.33 -2.17
N ALA A 643 -19.72 -30.37 -3.06
CA ALA A 643 -19.48 -30.16 -4.50
C ALA A 643 -18.93 -28.76 -4.77
N LEU A 644 -19.57 -27.73 -4.23
CA LEU A 644 -19.15 -26.34 -4.40
C LEU A 644 -17.80 -26.08 -3.70
N ALA A 645 -17.52 -26.71 -2.56
CA ALA A 645 -16.25 -26.56 -1.86
C ALA A 645 -15.06 -27.00 -2.72
N VAL A 646 -15.16 -28.15 -3.39
CA VAL A 646 -14.10 -28.66 -4.26
C VAL A 646 -13.89 -27.75 -5.47
N GLU A 647 -14.98 -27.29 -6.08
CA GLU A 647 -14.92 -26.44 -7.28
C GLU A 647 -14.36 -25.04 -7.00
N LEU A 648 -14.76 -24.44 -5.88
CA LEU A 648 -14.49 -23.03 -5.57
C LEU A 648 -13.23 -22.81 -4.72
N ALA A 649 -12.67 -23.86 -4.10
CA ALA A 649 -11.46 -23.77 -3.29
C ALA A 649 -10.24 -23.15 -4.02
N PRO A 650 -9.94 -23.46 -5.30
CA PRO A 650 -8.84 -22.81 -6.04
C PRO A 650 -9.00 -21.29 -6.17
N GLN A 651 -10.24 -20.79 -6.07
CA GLN A 651 -10.58 -19.36 -6.10
C GLN A 651 -10.58 -18.73 -4.70
N LYS A 652 -10.11 -19.46 -3.67
CA LYS A 652 -10.10 -19.06 -2.25
C LYS A 652 -11.51 -18.78 -1.70
N ILE A 653 -12.51 -19.50 -2.21
CA ILE A 653 -13.88 -19.46 -1.70
C ILE A 653 -14.15 -20.77 -0.96
N ARG A 654 -14.49 -20.65 0.31
CA ARG A 654 -14.83 -21.79 1.17
C ARG A 654 -16.33 -21.99 1.16
N VAL A 655 -16.78 -23.24 1.15
CA VAL A 655 -18.21 -23.57 1.20
C VAL A 655 -18.45 -24.62 2.28
N ASN A 656 -19.28 -24.32 3.26
CA ASN A 656 -19.65 -25.27 4.32
C ASN A 656 -21.17 -25.29 4.48
N SER A 657 -21.72 -26.38 5.02
CA SER A 657 -23.10 -26.42 5.48
C SER A 657 -23.17 -26.31 7.00
N LEU A 658 -24.26 -25.72 7.49
CA LEU A 658 -24.62 -25.72 8.91
C LEU A 658 -25.95 -26.45 9.05
N ALA A 659 -26.01 -27.46 9.91
CA ALA A 659 -27.17 -28.31 10.16
C ALA A 659 -27.72 -28.07 11.56
N PRO A 660 -28.69 -27.14 11.72
CA PRO A 660 -29.30 -26.90 13.02
C PRO A 660 -30.23 -28.06 13.42
N GLY A 661 -30.29 -28.31 14.73
CA GLY A 661 -31.32 -29.14 15.35
C GLY A 661 -32.60 -28.36 15.63
N PHE A 662 -33.31 -28.75 16.70
CA PHE A 662 -34.50 -28.03 17.14
C PHE A 662 -34.13 -26.70 17.79
N ILE A 663 -34.45 -25.61 17.10
CA ILE A 663 -34.32 -24.23 17.59
C ILE A 663 -35.68 -23.56 17.52
N TYR A 664 -36.00 -22.68 18.46
CA TYR A 664 -37.23 -21.86 18.44
C TYR A 664 -37.25 -20.88 17.26
N THR A 665 -37.65 -21.39 16.10
CA THR A 665 -37.86 -20.65 14.85
C THR A 665 -39.34 -20.61 14.51
N ALA A 666 -39.74 -19.82 13.49
CA ALA A 666 -41.11 -19.85 13.01
C ALA A 666 -41.57 -21.27 12.61
N ILE A 667 -40.68 -22.07 12.01
CA ILE A 667 -40.96 -23.47 11.62
C ILE A 667 -41.23 -24.32 12.86
N THR A 668 -40.31 -24.33 13.82
CA THR A 668 -40.44 -25.14 15.05
C THR A 668 -41.63 -24.70 15.89
N ASN A 669 -41.80 -23.38 16.09
CA ASN A 669 -42.87 -22.81 16.90
C ASN A 669 -44.24 -23.17 16.33
N THR A 670 -44.41 -23.10 15.01
CA THR A 670 -45.66 -23.52 14.35
C THR A 670 -45.90 -25.03 14.55
N ALA A 671 -44.84 -25.84 14.56
CA ALA A 671 -44.95 -27.29 14.71
C ALA A 671 -45.34 -27.75 16.14
N ILE A 672 -45.06 -26.93 17.18
CA ILE A 672 -45.31 -27.25 18.59
C ILE A 672 -46.42 -26.40 19.24
N ALA A 673 -46.91 -25.35 18.55
CA ALA A 673 -47.91 -24.43 19.09
C ALA A 673 -49.13 -25.16 19.65
N GLY A 674 -49.40 -24.95 20.95
CA GLY A 674 -50.53 -25.57 21.66
C GLY A 674 -50.38 -27.06 21.98
N GLN A 675 -49.22 -27.68 21.70
CA GLN A 675 -48.97 -29.13 21.84
C GLN A 675 -47.84 -29.42 22.84
N LYS A 676 -48.10 -29.22 24.15
CA LYS A 676 -47.10 -29.40 25.22
C LYS A 676 -46.41 -30.76 25.20
N GLU A 677 -47.16 -31.84 24.97
CA GLU A 677 -46.58 -33.19 24.92
C GLU A 677 -45.58 -33.37 23.77
N LYS A 678 -45.87 -32.76 22.61
CA LYS A 678 -44.98 -32.77 21.45
C LYS A 678 -43.72 -31.95 21.69
N GLU A 679 -43.86 -30.80 22.36
CA GLU A 679 -42.74 -29.98 22.78
C GLU A 679 -41.81 -30.76 23.73
N GLU A 680 -42.37 -31.42 24.75
CA GLU A 680 -41.58 -32.27 25.67
C GLU A 680 -40.92 -33.45 24.95
N LYS A 681 -41.61 -34.09 24.00
CA LYS A 681 -41.01 -35.14 23.17
C LYS A 681 -39.81 -34.62 22.38
N ILE A 682 -39.90 -33.44 21.79
CA ILE A 682 -38.81 -32.82 21.03
C ILE A 682 -37.63 -32.47 21.95
N LYS A 683 -37.89 -31.91 23.15
CA LYS A 683 -36.84 -31.65 24.16
C LYS A 683 -36.08 -32.92 24.51
N ASN A 684 -36.79 -34.04 24.70
CA ASN A 684 -36.20 -35.33 25.05
C ASN A 684 -35.43 -36.01 23.92
N LEU A 685 -35.62 -35.60 22.67
CA LEU A 685 -34.77 -36.06 21.55
C LEU A 685 -33.38 -35.42 21.58
N SER A 686 -33.24 -34.25 22.19
CA SER A 686 -31.94 -33.64 22.40
C SER A 686 -31.31 -34.21 23.68
N PRO A 687 -30.07 -34.74 23.61
CA PRO A 687 -29.28 -35.04 24.80
C PRO A 687 -29.14 -33.87 25.79
N MET A 688 -29.29 -32.62 25.33
CA MET A 688 -29.29 -31.43 26.19
C MET A 688 -30.64 -31.17 26.88
N GLY A 689 -31.68 -31.98 26.61
CA GLY A 689 -32.99 -31.92 27.27
C GLY A 689 -33.78 -30.64 26.97
N ARG A 690 -33.44 -29.91 25.90
CA ARG A 690 -34.07 -28.63 25.56
C ARG A 690 -34.06 -28.34 24.06
N ILE A 691 -34.96 -27.44 23.66
CA ILE A 691 -34.91 -26.76 22.36
C ILE A 691 -33.94 -25.59 22.49
N ALA A 692 -33.14 -25.35 21.47
CA ALA A 692 -32.16 -24.26 21.45
C ALA A 692 -32.81 -22.90 21.15
N GLU A 693 -32.18 -21.84 21.62
CA GLU A 693 -32.53 -20.47 21.32
C GLU A 693 -31.84 -19.99 20.03
N PRO A 694 -32.44 -19.07 19.26
CA PRO A 694 -31.83 -18.56 18.03
C PRO A 694 -30.40 -18.05 18.21
N HIS A 695 -30.08 -17.37 19.31
CA HIS A 695 -28.76 -16.79 19.55
C HIS A 695 -27.63 -17.82 19.66
N GLU A 696 -27.94 -19.11 19.83
CA GLU A 696 -26.93 -20.17 19.94
C GLU A 696 -26.24 -20.50 18.60
N ILE A 697 -26.81 -20.05 17.47
CA ILE A 697 -26.19 -20.21 16.14
C ILE A 697 -25.11 -19.16 15.83
N ARG A 698 -25.03 -18.09 16.63
CA ARG A 698 -24.18 -16.92 16.36
C ARG A 698 -22.71 -17.29 16.25
N GLY A 699 -22.19 -18.05 17.23
CA GLY A 699 -20.79 -18.47 17.27
C GLY A 699 -20.37 -19.28 16.04
N PRO A 700 -21.07 -20.39 15.72
CA PRO A 700 -20.81 -21.17 14.51
C PRO A 700 -20.88 -20.35 13.21
N MET A 701 -21.85 -19.45 13.08
CA MET A 701 -21.97 -18.59 11.90
C MET A 701 -20.79 -17.62 11.76
N VAL A 702 -20.41 -16.93 12.83
CA VAL A 702 -19.27 -15.99 12.82
C VAL A 702 -17.97 -16.74 12.53
N TRP A 703 -17.76 -17.91 13.15
CA TRP A 703 -16.60 -18.76 12.88
C TRP A 703 -16.51 -19.14 11.40
N LEU A 704 -17.59 -19.66 10.80
CA LEU A 704 -17.62 -20.05 9.40
C LEU A 704 -17.41 -18.84 8.47
N ALA A 705 -17.90 -17.67 8.84
CA ALA A 705 -17.77 -16.45 8.06
C ALA A 705 -16.35 -15.82 8.11
N SER A 706 -15.56 -16.11 9.15
CA SER A 706 -14.28 -15.43 9.43
C SER A 706 -13.04 -16.23 9.04
N ASP A 707 -11.85 -15.67 9.28
CA ASP A 707 -10.56 -16.34 9.03
C ASP A 707 -10.22 -17.40 10.08
N ALA A 708 -10.96 -17.44 11.19
CA ALA A 708 -10.88 -18.50 12.21
C ALA A 708 -11.28 -19.88 11.65
N SER A 709 -11.97 -19.92 10.50
CA SER A 709 -12.27 -21.14 9.74
C SER A 709 -11.55 -21.20 8.39
N SER A 710 -10.41 -20.50 8.23
CA SER A 710 -9.68 -20.36 6.96
C SER A 710 -9.29 -21.67 6.27
N PHE A 711 -9.25 -22.79 7.00
CA PHE A 711 -8.98 -24.13 6.46
C PHE A 711 -10.20 -25.07 6.46
N SER A 712 -11.39 -24.59 6.83
CA SER A 712 -12.62 -25.38 6.81
C SER A 712 -13.41 -25.11 5.52
N THR A 713 -13.56 -26.14 4.70
CA THR A 713 -14.39 -26.16 3.50
C THR A 713 -14.94 -27.58 3.28
N GLY A 714 -16.12 -27.73 2.69
CA GLY A 714 -16.82 -28.99 2.47
C GLY A 714 -17.36 -29.67 3.73
N SER A 715 -17.31 -28.99 4.88
CA SER A 715 -17.73 -29.55 6.17
C SER A 715 -19.23 -29.31 6.43
N ASN A 716 -19.87 -30.25 7.13
CA ASN A 716 -21.20 -30.07 7.70
C ASN A 716 -21.08 -29.84 9.20
N ILE A 717 -21.49 -28.65 9.67
CA ILE A 717 -21.39 -28.25 11.07
C ILE A 717 -22.74 -28.46 11.74
N GLU A 718 -22.81 -29.42 12.65
CA GLU A 718 -24.05 -29.75 13.36
C GLU A 718 -24.20 -28.89 14.62
N VAL A 719 -25.30 -28.14 14.68
CA VAL A 719 -25.70 -27.33 15.85
C VAL A 719 -27.00 -27.93 16.39
N SER A 720 -26.90 -29.15 16.91
CA SER A 720 -28.07 -30.01 17.15
C SER A 720 -28.39 -30.30 18.62
N GLY A 721 -27.52 -29.88 19.54
CA GLY A 721 -27.61 -30.32 20.94
C GLY A 721 -27.47 -31.84 21.10
N GLY A 722 -26.82 -32.52 20.14
CA GLY A 722 -26.50 -33.94 20.17
C GLY A 722 -27.54 -34.88 19.55
N VAL A 723 -28.63 -34.38 18.97
CA VAL A 723 -29.76 -35.19 18.46
C VAL A 723 -29.33 -36.28 17.47
N THR A 724 -28.32 -36.00 16.65
CA THR A 724 -27.79 -36.91 15.62
C THR A 724 -26.75 -37.90 16.15
N ALA A 725 -26.32 -37.76 17.40
CA ALA A 725 -25.31 -38.59 18.03
C ALA A 725 -25.91 -39.72 18.90
N CYS A 726 -27.24 -39.82 18.98
CA CYS A 726 -27.95 -40.78 19.83
C CYS A 726 -29.07 -41.52 19.09
#